data_AF-A0A7C5N764-F1
#
_entry.id   AF-A0A7C5N764-F1
#
_cell.length_a   1.000
_cell.length_b   1.000
_cell.length_c   1.000
_cell.angle_alpha   90.00
_cell.angle_beta   90.00
_cell.angle_gamma   90.00
#
_symmetry.space_group_name_H-M   'P 1'
#
loop_
_entity.id
_entity.type
_entity.pdbx_description
1 polymer ?
#
loop_
_entity_poly.entity_id
_entity_poly.type
_entity_poly.pdbx_seq_one_letter_code
_entity_poly.pdbx_strand_id
1 'polypeptide(L)'
;MSRTRAQALALVNWKGVFYERYLIDRNVTALEGANGAGKTTVMIAAYVVLLPDMSRLRFTNLGETGATGGDKGIWGRLGESGRPAYSAIDFALGDDKRLVAGVHLERKSEPSVEPTPFIISGLDDEVRLQDLLLLAQGSHEVVPELNELRENAARVGGRMQVFGTARDYFAALFDHGVTPLRLATDEERSKLNEMLRTSMTGGISRALTSELRSFLLKEESGLADTLQRMKANLDACRRTRTEVQESQRLEREIGGVFESGQTMFAAAFLATRERADELRRRLTEAEEAHRAAQLRLEEAETRLARVCDELRTKGARHEALAEEAHAAEEWLRRLRLALEAAREVARRREELSTAESETQVAADERAARDRARAGCRATLRRCQDDHKRASAGLADLQRGLDELHRRASAYRQVVRRRSEAARLLELEDLTVASAAGHLAETKAALERVDRARREAKQRIADADDHRREHAGAIAALERLTGTSIEPDGAHGSALDQLRRFRDLQALAARASTLSVELAETQKLASRQADARERLDSLGLELSGERAAREAIAEHLEHTERRRDHLLQQERDARSGVAACQRSLDAARAQHEELVEREPAWRDLSNRAQRLADALERSVASLPELKAARQLVSQRLTEAKAHEASLVERRERLHAEARELLAAGGPFDAELLRV
;
A
#
# COMPACT_ATOMS: atom_id res chain seq x y z
N MET A 1 13.32 -9.31 -64.80
CA MET A 1 12.75 -10.55 -64.22
C MET A 1 12.47 -11.53 -65.35
N SER A 2 13.40 -12.42 -65.60
CA SER A 2 13.24 -13.58 -66.47
C SER A 2 12.24 -14.54 -65.82
N ARG A 3 11.15 -14.84 -66.54
CA ARG A 3 10.16 -15.82 -66.09
C ARG A 3 10.77 -17.22 -66.18
N THR A 4 10.47 -18.08 -65.20
CA THR A 4 10.75 -19.51 -65.26
C THR A 4 10.11 -20.14 -66.50
N ARG A 5 10.81 -21.03 -67.20
CA ARG A 5 10.34 -21.67 -68.44
C ARG A 5 10.58 -23.18 -68.41
N ALA A 6 9.59 -23.97 -68.78
CA ALA A 6 9.81 -25.38 -69.09
C ALA A 6 10.51 -25.48 -70.45
N GLN A 7 11.65 -26.16 -70.51
CA GLN A 7 12.47 -26.34 -71.71
C GLN A 7 12.28 -27.72 -72.35
N ALA A 8 12.08 -28.75 -71.52
CA ALA A 8 11.88 -30.11 -72.02
C ALA A 8 11.07 -30.94 -71.03
N LEU A 9 10.39 -31.96 -71.56
CA LEU A 9 9.74 -33.03 -70.83
C LEU A 9 10.41 -34.34 -71.22
N ALA A 10 10.90 -35.09 -70.24
CA ALA A 10 11.47 -36.42 -70.42
C ALA A 10 10.52 -37.50 -69.88
N LEU A 11 10.25 -38.52 -70.69
CA LEU A 11 9.51 -39.73 -70.31
C LEU A 11 10.48 -40.90 -70.29
N VAL A 12 10.49 -41.66 -69.20
CA VAL A 12 11.30 -42.87 -69.04
C VAL A 12 10.40 -44.04 -68.68
N ASN A 13 10.54 -45.15 -69.40
CA ASN A 13 9.78 -46.38 -69.18
C ASN A 13 8.26 -46.15 -69.13
N TRP A 14 7.74 -45.39 -70.08
CA TRP A 14 6.31 -45.30 -70.37
C TRP A 14 5.94 -46.34 -71.44
N LYS A 15 4.66 -46.69 -71.56
CA LYS A 15 4.20 -47.69 -72.54
C LYS A 15 4.55 -47.25 -73.96
N GLY A 16 5.43 -47.99 -74.61
CA GLY A 16 5.94 -47.68 -75.96
C GLY A 16 7.04 -46.62 -75.99
N VAL A 17 7.55 -46.17 -74.84
CA VAL A 17 8.61 -45.15 -74.72
C VAL A 17 9.62 -45.60 -73.66
N PHE A 18 10.78 -46.09 -74.10
CA PHE A 18 11.88 -46.42 -73.19
C PHE A 18 12.52 -45.14 -72.60
N TYR A 19 12.90 -44.21 -73.48
CA TYR A 19 13.33 -42.86 -73.14
C TYR A 19 12.96 -41.94 -74.31
N GLU A 20 12.29 -40.82 -74.04
CA GLU A 20 12.05 -39.79 -75.05
C GLU A 20 12.08 -38.41 -74.40
N ARG A 21 12.71 -37.44 -75.09
CA ARG A 21 12.83 -36.05 -74.65
C ARG A 21 12.06 -35.14 -75.60
N TYR A 22 10.95 -34.60 -75.13
CA TYR A 22 10.15 -33.62 -75.84
C TYR A 22 10.64 -32.21 -75.50
N LEU A 23 11.11 -31.47 -76.50
CA LEU A 23 11.45 -30.05 -76.32
C LEU A 23 10.18 -29.21 -76.25
N ILE A 24 10.14 -28.28 -75.30
CA ILE A 24 9.02 -27.37 -75.09
C ILE A 24 9.43 -26.00 -75.64
N ASP A 25 8.75 -25.59 -76.71
CA ASP A 25 8.92 -24.25 -77.26
C ASP A 25 8.45 -23.19 -76.26
N ARG A 26 9.04 -21.99 -76.38
CA ARG A 26 8.72 -20.84 -75.53
C ARG A 26 7.23 -20.47 -75.53
N ASN A 27 6.54 -20.67 -76.65
CA ASN A 27 5.17 -20.25 -76.83
C ASN A 27 4.22 -21.43 -76.95
N VAL A 28 4.38 -22.26 -77.99
CA VAL A 28 3.41 -23.33 -78.30
C VAL A 28 4.16 -24.57 -78.79
N THR A 29 3.92 -25.68 -78.10
CA THR A 29 4.37 -27.01 -78.53
C THR A 29 3.16 -27.84 -78.94
N ALA A 30 3.11 -28.28 -80.19
CA ALA A 30 2.04 -29.13 -80.71
C ALA A 30 2.48 -30.59 -80.74
N LEU A 31 1.65 -31.49 -80.20
CA LEU A 31 1.85 -32.93 -80.31
C LEU A 31 1.04 -33.46 -81.51
N GLU A 32 1.73 -33.72 -82.62
CA GLU A 32 1.13 -34.28 -83.83
C GLU A 32 1.28 -35.80 -83.87
N GLY A 33 0.27 -36.49 -84.41
CA GLY A 33 0.27 -37.96 -84.51
C GLY A 33 -1.14 -38.53 -84.66
N ALA A 34 -1.25 -39.79 -85.09
CA ALA A 34 -2.52 -40.49 -85.20
C ALA A 34 -3.20 -40.70 -83.83
N ASN A 35 -4.50 -41.03 -83.83
CA ASN A 35 -5.17 -41.45 -82.60
C ASN A 35 -4.50 -42.71 -82.03
N GLY A 36 -4.19 -42.71 -80.74
CA GLY A 36 -3.44 -43.79 -80.10
C GLY A 36 -1.91 -43.66 -80.18
N ALA A 37 -1.36 -42.64 -80.84
CA ALA A 37 0.09 -42.40 -80.92
C ALA A 37 0.76 -41.96 -79.59
N GLY A 38 0.03 -41.93 -78.47
CA GLY A 38 0.58 -41.56 -77.16
C GLY A 38 0.52 -40.07 -76.80
N LYS A 39 -0.09 -39.20 -77.63
CA LYS A 39 -0.23 -37.75 -77.36
C LYS A 39 -0.75 -37.43 -75.96
N THR A 40 -1.86 -38.07 -75.57
CA THR A 40 -2.44 -37.91 -74.22
C THR A 40 -1.52 -38.44 -73.14
N THR A 41 -0.71 -39.47 -73.41
CA THR A 41 0.25 -40.01 -72.45
C THR A 41 1.36 -39.00 -72.15
N VAL A 42 1.86 -38.30 -73.17
CA VAL A 42 2.83 -37.20 -72.99
C VAL A 42 2.23 -36.06 -72.14
N MET A 43 0.98 -35.68 -72.39
CA MET A 43 0.30 -34.67 -71.57
C MET A 43 0.11 -35.13 -70.12
N ILE A 44 -0.27 -36.40 -69.90
CA ILE A 44 -0.42 -36.97 -68.55
C ILE A 44 0.91 -37.00 -67.82
N ALA A 45 2.01 -37.36 -68.48
CA ALA A 45 3.34 -37.35 -67.90
C ALA A 45 3.73 -35.95 -67.39
N ALA A 46 3.47 -34.90 -68.18
CA ALA A 46 3.67 -33.52 -67.73
C ALA A 46 2.74 -33.14 -66.56
N TYR A 47 1.47 -33.55 -66.63
CA TYR A 47 0.48 -33.27 -65.59
C TYR A 47 0.90 -33.88 -64.25
N VAL A 48 1.37 -35.13 -64.24
CA VAL A 48 1.80 -35.82 -63.03
C VAL A 48 2.99 -35.12 -62.36
N VAL A 49 3.92 -34.56 -63.15
CA VAL A 49 5.03 -33.74 -62.60
C VAL A 49 4.52 -32.47 -61.94
N LEU A 50 3.53 -31.82 -62.54
CA LEU A 50 2.93 -30.59 -62.00
C LEU A 50 1.96 -30.83 -60.85
N LEU A 51 1.41 -32.04 -60.72
CA LEU A 51 0.48 -32.41 -59.66
C LEU A 51 0.62 -33.91 -59.28
N PRO A 52 1.66 -34.29 -58.51
CA PRO A 52 1.91 -35.68 -58.11
C PRO A 52 1.00 -36.13 -56.94
N ASP A 53 -0.32 -36.04 -57.12
CA ASP A 53 -1.31 -36.38 -56.10
C ASP A 53 -2.38 -37.34 -56.66
N MET A 54 -2.20 -38.64 -56.40
CA MET A 54 -3.13 -39.68 -56.87
C MET A 54 -4.54 -39.55 -56.29
N SER A 55 -4.76 -38.79 -55.21
CA SER A 55 -6.12 -38.55 -54.70
C SER A 55 -6.94 -37.69 -55.66
N ARG A 56 -6.27 -36.86 -56.48
CA ARG A 56 -6.88 -35.86 -57.37
C ARG A 56 -6.79 -36.22 -58.85
N LEU A 57 -5.77 -36.97 -59.25
CA LEU A 57 -5.56 -37.37 -60.64
C LEU A 57 -6.56 -38.44 -61.09
N ARG A 58 -7.31 -38.14 -62.15
CA ARG A 58 -8.18 -39.09 -62.86
C ARG A 58 -8.19 -38.74 -64.35
N PHE A 59 -7.69 -39.65 -65.17
CA PHE A 59 -7.64 -39.51 -66.62
C PHE A 59 -8.59 -40.54 -67.25
N THR A 60 -9.84 -40.15 -67.47
CA THR A 60 -10.81 -40.97 -68.21
C THR A 60 -10.79 -40.60 -69.70
N ASN A 61 -11.25 -41.52 -70.55
CA ASN A 61 -11.48 -41.20 -71.94
C ASN A 61 -12.57 -40.13 -72.06
N LEU A 62 -12.45 -39.24 -73.04
CA LEU A 62 -13.44 -38.18 -73.29
C LEU A 62 -14.84 -38.81 -73.44
N GLY A 63 -15.77 -38.49 -72.54
CA GLY A 63 -17.15 -38.99 -72.55
C GLY A 63 -17.51 -40.00 -71.45
N GLU A 64 -16.54 -40.56 -70.74
CA GLU A 64 -16.81 -41.43 -69.57
C GLU A 64 -16.75 -40.62 -68.28
N THR A 65 -17.91 -40.10 -67.87
CA THR A 65 -18.10 -39.51 -66.54
C THR A 65 -18.79 -40.54 -65.65
N GLY A 66 -18.07 -41.17 -64.72
CA GLY A 66 -18.72 -41.77 -63.54
C GLY A 66 -18.45 -43.24 -63.18
N ALA A 67 -17.32 -43.85 -63.55
CA ALA A 67 -16.92 -45.14 -62.95
C ALA A 67 -15.93 -44.92 -61.80
N THR A 68 -16.34 -45.26 -60.56
CA THR A 68 -15.62 -44.96 -59.30
C THR A 68 -14.68 -46.06 -58.80
N GLY A 69 -14.24 -47.01 -59.65
CA GLY A 69 -13.49 -48.17 -59.17
C GLY A 69 -12.45 -48.80 -60.12
N GLY A 70 -11.96 -48.09 -61.13
CA GLY A 70 -10.97 -48.59 -62.10
C GLY A 70 -9.63 -47.85 -62.09
N ASP A 71 -8.72 -48.22 -63.00
CA ASP A 71 -7.45 -47.49 -63.24
C ASP A 71 -7.71 -46.00 -63.40
N LYS A 72 -6.95 -45.18 -62.66
CA LYS A 72 -6.97 -43.71 -62.73
C LYS A 72 -6.43 -43.19 -64.07
N GLY A 73 -6.15 -44.08 -65.01
CA GLY A 73 -5.72 -43.82 -66.38
C GLY A 73 -4.21 -43.69 -66.53
N ILE A 74 -3.45 -44.11 -65.51
CA ILE A 74 -1.98 -44.01 -65.46
C ILE A 74 -1.35 -45.40 -65.44
N TRP A 75 -1.91 -46.35 -64.69
CA TRP A 75 -1.30 -47.67 -64.45
C TRP A 75 -1.03 -48.40 -65.78
N GLY A 76 -2.02 -48.44 -66.67
CA GLY A 76 -1.91 -49.06 -68.00
C GLY A 76 -1.05 -48.30 -69.02
N ARG A 77 -0.56 -47.10 -68.68
CA ARG A 77 0.29 -46.26 -69.53
C ARG A 77 1.78 -46.33 -69.18
N LEU A 78 2.16 -46.96 -68.07
CA LEU A 78 3.56 -47.18 -67.72
C LEU A 78 4.16 -48.35 -68.54
N GLY A 79 5.49 -48.44 -68.59
CA GLY A 79 6.25 -49.40 -69.39
C GLY A 79 6.35 -50.79 -68.77
N GLU A 80 7.54 -51.38 -68.76
CA GLU A 80 7.78 -52.75 -68.28
C GLU A 80 7.52 -52.88 -66.78
N SER A 81 6.78 -53.92 -66.37
CA SER A 81 6.54 -54.23 -64.96
C SER A 81 7.82 -54.74 -64.29
N GLY A 82 8.17 -54.19 -63.12
CA GLY A 82 9.41 -54.50 -62.40
C GLY A 82 10.54 -53.48 -62.59
N ARG A 83 10.31 -52.43 -63.38
CA ARG A 83 11.18 -51.25 -63.48
C ARG A 83 10.39 -49.98 -63.15
N PRO A 84 10.99 -48.99 -62.49
CA PRO A 84 10.32 -47.73 -62.23
C PRO A 84 10.10 -46.94 -63.53
N ALA A 85 9.11 -46.07 -63.53
CA ALA A 85 8.89 -45.10 -64.61
C ALA A 85 9.16 -43.68 -64.10
N TYR A 86 9.67 -42.81 -64.97
CA TYR A 86 9.92 -41.42 -64.60
C TYR A 86 9.23 -40.47 -65.57
N SER A 87 8.78 -39.35 -65.03
CA SER A 87 8.48 -38.15 -65.80
C SER A 87 9.24 -36.99 -65.19
N ALA A 88 9.91 -36.19 -66.01
CA ALA A 88 10.66 -35.04 -65.53
C ALA A 88 10.47 -33.85 -66.47
N ILE A 89 10.28 -32.67 -65.91
CA ILE A 89 10.28 -31.40 -66.64
C ILE A 89 11.55 -30.65 -66.26
N ASP A 90 12.28 -30.24 -67.29
CA ASP A 90 13.48 -29.42 -67.20
C ASP A 90 13.07 -27.94 -67.26
N PHE A 91 13.33 -27.19 -66.20
CA PHE A 91 13.00 -25.78 -66.07
C PHE A 91 14.27 -24.92 -66.10
N ALA A 92 14.25 -23.88 -66.94
CA ALA A 92 15.17 -22.75 -66.81
C ALA A 92 14.56 -21.70 -65.89
N LEU A 93 15.20 -21.49 -64.75
CA LEU A 93 14.84 -20.47 -63.78
C LEU A 93 15.30 -19.09 -64.27
N GLY A 94 14.77 -18.02 -63.66
CA GLY A 94 15.12 -16.65 -64.02
C GLY A 94 16.61 -16.32 -63.88
N ASP A 95 17.31 -16.95 -62.93
CA ASP A 95 18.72 -16.65 -62.62
C ASP A 95 19.71 -17.49 -63.46
N ASP A 96 19.32 -17.95 -64.66
CA ASP A 96 20.07 -18.90 -65.50
C ASP A 96 20.47 -20.19 -64.76
N LYS A 97 19.66 -20.57 -63.76
CA LYS A 97 19.81 -21.83 -63.03
C LYS A 97 18.87 -22.86 -63.61
N ARG A 98 19.36 -24.08 -63.76
CA ARG A 98 18.57 -25.22 -64.21
C ARG A 98 17.95 -25.98 -63.03
N LEU A 99 16.68 -26.35 -63.18
CA LEU A 99 15.92 -27.13 -62.21
C LEU A 99 15.16 -28.25 -62.92
N VAL A 100 15.45 -29.51 -62.57
CA VAL A 100 14.69 -30.65 -63.08
C VAL A 100 13.72 -31.09 -62.01
N ALA A 101 12.41 -30.92 -62.25
CA ALA A 101 11.38 -31.45 -61.37
C ALA A 101 10.85 -32.76 -61.96
N GLY A 102 10.73 -33.81 -61.16
CA GLY A 102 10.30 -35.10 -61.66
C GLY A 102 9.53 -35.93 -60.65
N VAL A 103 8.95 -37.01 -61.16
CA VAL A 103 8.16 -37.96 -60.37
C VAL A 103 8.59 -39.36 -60.76
N HIS A 104 8.98 -40.11 -59.74
CA HIS A 104 9.17 -41.55 -59.79
C HIS A 104 7.81 -42.22 -59.65
N LEU A 105 7.46 -43.11 -60.59
CA LEU A 105 6.19 -43.80 -60.65
C LEU A 105 6.43 -45.31 -60.50
N GLU A 106 6.01 -45.85 -59.37
CA GLU A 106 6.12 -47.27 -59.08
C GLU A 106 4.76 -47.95 -59.25
N ARG A 107 4.74 -49.07 -59.99
CA ARG A 107 3.56 -49.94 -60.04
C ARG A 107 3.47 -50.76 -58.76
N LYS A 108 2.38 -50.59 -58.01
CA LYS A 108 2.01 -51.51 -56.91
C LYS A 108 1.01 -52.54 -57.45
N SER A 109 0.00 -52.93 -56.67
CA SER A 109 -1.09 -53.80 -57.13
C SER A 109 -1.93 -53.12 -58.21
N GLU A 110 -2.32 -53.82 -59.27
CA GLU A 110 -3.26 -53.29 -60.26
C GLU A 110 -4.57 -52.84 -59.58
N PRO A 111 -5.07 -51.59 -59.78
CA PRO A 111 -4.59 -50.54 -60.69
C PRO A 111 -3.95 -49.31 -59.97
N SER A 112 -3.14 -49.55 -58.93
CA SER A 112 -2.51 -48.53 -58.07
C SER A 112 -1.09 -48.17 -58.52
N VAL A 113 -0.81 -46.87 -58.57
CA VAL A 113 0.51 -46.29 -58.88
C VAL A 113 0.89 -45.36 -57.74
N GLU A 114 2.12 -45.46 -57.26
CA GLU A 114 2.66 -44.60 -56.20
C GLU A 114 3.63 -43.56 -56.81
N PRO A 115 3.29 -42.25 -56.76
CA PRO A 115 4.21 -41.20 -57.18
C PRO A 115 5.12 -40.77 -56.03
N THR A 116 6.42 -40.73 -56.29
CA THR A 116 7.42 -40.12 -55.41
C THR A 116 8.03 -38.90 -56.11
N PRO A 117 7.62 -37.68 -55.76
CA PRO A 117 8.13 -36.48 -56.40
C PRO A 117 9.54 -36.12 -55.91
N PHE A 118 10.33 -35.54 -56.81
CA PHE A 118 11.70 -35.11 -56.54
C PHE A 118 12.07 -33.87 -57.36
N ILE A 119 13.10 -33.17 -56.91
CA ILE A 119 13.69 -32.02 -57.60
C ILE A 119 15.21 -32.21 -57.64
N ILE A 120 15.81 -31.91 -58.79
CA ILE A 120 17.26 -31.90 -58.97
C ILE A 120 17.68 -30.49 -59.32
N SER A 121 18.60 -29.94 -58.54
CA SER A 121 19.11 -28.57 -58.66
C SER A 121 20.63 -28.56 -58.80
N GLY A 122 21.20 -27.48 -59.33
CA GLY A 122 22.66 -27.32 -59.45
C GLY A 122 23.30 -28.10 -60.61
N LEU A 123 22.50 -28.52 -61.60
CA LEU A 123 23.00 -29.12 -62.83
C LEU A 123 23.56 -28.04 -63.77
N ASP A 124 24.62 -28.38 -64.48
CA ASP A 124 25.13 -27.58 -65.60
C ASP A 124 24.18 -27.70 -66.82
N ASP A 125 24.19 -26.70 -67.69
CA ASP A 125 23.38 -26.66 -68.90
C ASP A 125 23.86 -27.69 -69.96
N GLU A 126 25.13 -28.07 -69.92
CA GLU A 126 25.71 -29.07 -70.84
C GLU A 126 25.23 -30.51 -70.57
N VAL A 127 24.69 -30.77 -69.38
CA VAL A 127 24.25 -32.11 -68.96
C VAL A 127 23.00 -32.55 -69.72
N ARG A 128 23.04 -33.70 -70.37
CA ARG A 128 21.86 -34.24 -71.06
C ARG A 128 20.92 -34.90 -70.05
N LEU A 129 19.61 -34.72 -70.24
CA LEU A 129 18.60 -35.43 -69.41
C LEU A 129 18.72 -36.95 -69.53
N GLN A 130 19.27 -37.46 -70.64
CA GLN A 130 19.51 -38.89 -70.84
C GLN A 130 20.58 -39.42 -69.87
N ASP A 131 21.70 -38.70 -69.77
CA ASP A 131 22.81 -39.03 -68.86
C ASP A 131 22.38 -39.00 -67.38
N LEU A 132 21.36 -38.18 -67.07
CA LEU A 132 20.77 -38.08 -65.74
C LEU A 132 19.76 -39.19 -65.45
N LEU A 133 18.86 -39.48 -66.40
CA LEU A 133 17.70 -40.35 -66.19
C LEU A 133 17.95 -41.81 -66.59
N LEU A 134 19.09 -42.15 -67.20
CA LEU A 134 19.49 -43.51 -67.57
C LEU A 134 20.89 -43.82 -67.04
N LEU A 135 21.15 -45.11 -66.79
CA LEU A 135 22.47 -45.62 -66.44
C LEU A 135 23.03 -46.46 -67.58
N ALA A 136 24.26 -46.17 -67.97
CA ALA A 136 25.01 -47.01 -68.90
C ALA A 136 25.54 -48.26 -68.16
N GLN A 137 25.02 -49.44 -68.50
CA GLN A 137 25.55 -50.74 -68.08
C GLN A 137 26.14 -51.46 -69.30
N GLY A 138 27.44 -51.26 -69.53
CA GLY A 138 28.13 -51.82 -70.71
C GLY A 138 27.62 -51.19 -72.00
N SER A 139 27.01 -51.99 -72.89
CA SER A 139 26.43 -51.55 -74.17
C SER A 139 24.93 -51.23 -74.10
N HIS A 140 24.30 -51.35 -72.93
CA HIS A 140 22.86 -51.14 -72.76
C HIS A 140 22.58 -50.03 -71.74
N GLU A 141 21.56 -49.22 -72.03
CA GLU A 141 21.01 -48.25 -71.08
C GLU A 141 19.96 -48.94 -70.21
N VAL A 142 19.98 -48.65 -68.91
CA VAL A 142 19.05 -49.20 -67.92
C VAL A 142 18.41 -48.05 -67.15
N VAL A 143 17.15 -48.24 -66.77
CA VAL A 143 16.39 -47.27 -65.98
C VAL A 143 16.80 -47.39 -64.51
N PRO A 144 17.31 -46.31 -63.88
CA PRO A 144 17.78 -46.34 -62.50
C PRO A 144 16.65 -46.49 -61.49
N GLU A 145 16.91 -47.16 -60.37
CA GLU A 145 16.08 -47.04 -59.17
C GLU A 145 16.23 -45.67 -58.51
N LEU A 146 15.30 -45.27 -57.62
CA LEU A 146 15.30 -43.92 -57.03
C LEU A 146 16.61 -43.56 -56.30
N ASN A 147 17.26 -44.54 -55.66
CA ASN A 147 18.55 -44.34 -54.99
C ASN A 147 19.69 -44.18 -56.01
N GLU A 148 19.68 -44.97 -57.08
CA GLU A 148 20.68 -44.89 -58.14
C GLU A 148 20.53 -43.58 -58.94
N LEU A 149 19.31 -43.08 -59.12
CA LEU A 149 19.05 -41.77 -59.72
C LEU A 149 19.66 -40.65 -58.86
N ARG A 150 19.59 -40.76 -57.53
CA ARG A 150 20.22 -39.80 -56.61
C ARG A 150 21.74 -39.82 -56.73
N GLU A 151 22.33 -41.01 -56.79
CA GLU A 151 23.78 -41.18 -56.99
C GLU A 151 24.22 -40.65 -58.36
N ASN A 152 23.44 -40.92 -59.41
CA ASN A 152 23.72 -40.44 -60.75
C ASN A 152 23.61 -38.91 -60.85
N ALA A 153 22.59 -38.32 -60.23
CA ALA A 153 22.46 -36.86 -60.13
C ALA A 153 23.69 -36.25 -59.45
N ALA A 154 24.17 -36.84 -58.34
CA ALA A 154 25.37 -36.40 -57.64
C ALA A 154 26.65 -36.54 -58.49
N ARG A 155 26.78 -37.65 -59.24
CA ARG A 155 27.90 -37.89 -60.17
C ARG A 155 27.99 -36.82 -61.25
N VAL A 156 26.85 -36.33 -61.71
CA VAL A 156 26.74 -35.30 -62.76
C VAL A 156 26.69 -33.88 -62.15
N GLY A 157 26.98 -33.74 -60.85
CA GLY A 157 27.11 -32.44 -60.17
C GLY A 157 25.81 -31.85 -59.61
N GLY A 158 24.67 -32.53 -59.80
CA GLY A 158 23.37 -32.10 -59.29
C GLY A 158 23.06 -32.60 -57.89
N ARG A 159 22.15 -31.90 -57.19
CA ARG A 159 21.61 -32.29 -55.90
C ARG A 159 20.14 -32.68 -56.02
N MET A 160 19.84 -33.94 -55.78
CA MET A 160 18.47 -34.48 -55.78
C MET A 160 17.85 -34.42 -54.38
N GLN A 161 16.66 -33.85 -54.29
CA GLN A 161 15.80 -33.84 -53.11
C GLN A 161 14.51 -34.62 -53.41
N VAL A 162 14.22 -35.62 -52.58
CA VAL A 162 12.98 -36.41 -52.66
C VAL A 162 11.99 -35.93 -51.61
N PHE A 163 10.71 -35.85 -51.96
CA PHE A 163 9.66 -35.35 -51.08
C PHE A 163 8.69 -36.48 -50.71
N GLY A 164 8.43 -36.62 -49.41
CA GLY A 164 7.46 -37.60 -48.89
C GLY A 164 6.00 -37.13 -48.97
N THR A 165 5.77 -35.83 -49.13
CA THR A 165 4.42 -35.25 -49.29
C THR A 165 4.34 -34.32 -50.49
N ALA A 166 3.19 -34.31 -51.17
CA ALA A 166 2.95 -33.39 -52.28
C ALA A 166 3.00 -31.91 -51.84
N ARG A 167 2.62 -31.61 -50.59
CA ARG A 167 2.68 -30.25 -50.01
C ARG A 167 4.11 -29.70 -50.01
N ASP A 168 5.07 -30.48 -49.53
CA ASP A 168 6.46 -30.04 -49.43
C ASP A 168 7.09 -29.86 -50.81
N TYR A 169 6.72 -30.73 -51.76
CA TYR A 169 7.10 -30.60 -53.16
C TYR A 169 6.58 -29.30 -53.79
N PHE A 170 5.30 -28.95 -53.58
CA PHE A 170 4.75 -27.69 -54.10
C PHE A 170 5.35 -26.46 -53.46
N ALA A 171 5.65 -26.51 -52.16
CA ALA A 171 6.37 -25.43 -51.49
C ALA A 171 7.75 -25.21 -52.14
N ALA A 172 8.50 -26.28 -52.39
CA ALA A 172 9.80 -26.19 -53.05
C ALA A 172 9.68 -25.67 -54.50
N LEU A 173 8.69 -26.13 -55.27
CA LEU A 173 8.43 -25.59 -56.62
C LEU A 173 8.06 -24.10 -56.59
N PHE A 174 7.29 -23.66 -55.61
CA PHE A 174 6.93 -22.25 -55.44
C PHE A 174 8.13 -21.39 -55.07
N ASP A 175 8.97 -21.88 -54.14
CA ASP A 175 10.19 -21.20 -53.72
C ASP A 175 11.19 -21.06 -54.89
N HIS A 176 11.21 -22.03 -55.81
CA HIS A 176 11.95 -21.95 -57.07
C HIS A 176 11.21 -21.19 -58.19
N GLY A 177 10.02 -20.65 -57.95
CA GLY A 177 9.26 -19.87 -58.93
C GLY A 177 8.70 -20.67 -60.11
N VAL A 178 8.48 -21.97 -59.94
CA VAL A 178 7.84 -22.85 -60.94
C VAL A 178 6.33 -22.79 -60.84
N THR A 179 5.76 -22.93 -59.63
CA THR A 179 4.30 -22.84 -59.42
C THR A 179 3.89 -21.42 -59.05
N PRO A 180 2.70 -20.95 -59.49
CA PRO A 180 2.23 -19.59 -59.20
C PRO A 180 1.71 -19.42 -57.76
N LEU A 181 1.39 -20.53 -57.09
CA LEU A 181 0.91 -20.59 -55.71
C LEU A 181 1.71 -21.63 -54.93
N ARG A 182 1.76 -21.44 -53.61
CA ARG A 182 2.44 -22.37 -52.69
C ARG A 182 1.69 -23.69 -52.50
N LEU A 183 0.39 -23.70 -52.81
CA LEU A 183 -0.49 -24.89 -52.78
C LEU A 183 -0.43 -25.59 -51.41
N ALA A 184 -0.43 -24.80 -50.34
CA ALA A 184 -0.30 -25.30 -48.98
C ALA A 184 -1.60 -25.94 -48.50
N THR A 185 -2.74 -25.43 -48.98
CA THR A 185 -4.06 -25.94 -48.61
C THR A 185 -4.57 -26.97 -49.63
N ASP A 186 -5.52 -27.79 -49.20
CA ASP A 186 -6.19 -28.77 -50.07
C ASP A 186 -7.12 -28.08 -51.11
N GLU A 187 -7.69 -26.94 -50.74
CA GLU A 187 -8.49 -26.11 -51.62
C GLU A 187 -7.65 -25.56 -52.78
N GLU A 188 -6.48 -25.00 -52.50
CA GLU A 188 -5.55 -24.50 -53.53
C GLU A 188 -5.13 -25.59 -54.52
N ARG A 189 -4.83 -26.80 -54.02
CA ARG A 189 -4.49 -27.97 -54.86
C ARG A 189 -5.67 -28.42 -55.70
N SER A 190 -6.89 -28.40 -55.15
CA SER A 190 -8.12 -28.73 -55.87
C SER A 190 -8.40 -27.71 -56.99
N LYS A 191 -8.20 -26.41 -56.70
CA LYS A 191 -8.29 -25.32 -57.67
C LYS A 191 -7.30 -25.50 -58.83
N LEU A 192 -6.04 -25.79 -58.53
CA LEU A 192 -5.02 -26.04 -59.56
C LEU A 192 -5.36 -27.28 -60.41
N ASN A 193 -5.78 -28.38 -59.78
CA ASN A 193 -6.21 -29.58 -60.51
C ASN A 193 -7.38 -29.28 -61.45
N GLU A 194 -8.38 -28.53 -61.00
CA GLU A 194 -9.53 -28.20 -61.83
C GLU A 194 -9.14 -27.30 -63.01
N MET A 195 -8.23 -26.34 -62.81
CA MET A 195 -7.69 -25.50 -63.87
C MET A 195 -6.90 -26.31 -64.91
N LEU A 196 -5.99 -27.18 -64.48
CA LEU A 196 -5.19 -28.03 -65.38
C LEU A 196 -6.09 -29.02 -66.14
N ARG A 197 -7.06 -29.64 -65.46
CA ARG A 197 -8.02 -30.57 -66.05
C ARG A 197 -8.87 -29.90 -67.13
N THR A 198 -9.42 -28.72 -66.83
CA THR A 198 -10.20 -27.92 -67.79
C THR A 198 -9.37 -27.55 -69.02
N SER A 199 -8.11 -27.17 -68.82
CA SER A 199 -7.19 -26.84 -69.90
C SER A 199 -6.87 -28.04 -70.78
N MET A 200 -6.76 -29.23 -70.19
CA MET A 200 -6.46 -30.48 -70.90
C MET A 200 -7.66 -31.04 -71.68
N THR A 201 -8.86 -31.03 -71.10
CA THR A 201 -10.07 -31.55 -71.77
C THR A 201 -10.70 -30.54 -72.73
N GLY A 202 -10.39 -29.25 -72.55
CA GLY A 202 -11.05 -28.15 -73.23
C GLY A 202 -12.45 -27.87 -72.68
N GLY A 203 -12.94 -26.65 -72.92
CA GLY A 203 -14.27 -26.18 -72.49
C GLY A 203 -14.26 -25.30 -71.25
N ILE A 204 -15.45 -24.82 -70.86
CA ILE A 204 -15.65 -24.02 -69.65
C ILE A 204 -16.03 -24.98 -68.51
N SER A 205 -15.18 -25.11 -67.49
CA SER A 205 -15.56 -25.89 -66.31
C SER A 205 -16.66 -25.22 -65.51
N ARG A 206 -17.72 -25.99 -65.21
CA ARG A 206 -18.83 -25.57 -64.35
C ARG A 206 -18.35 -25.21 -62.95
N ALA A 207 -17.33 -25.90 -62.44
CA ALA A 207 -16.74 -25.66 -61.12
C ALA A 207 -15.93 -24.35 -61.09
N LEU A 208 -15.19 -24.02 -62.16
CA LEU A 208 -14.50 -22.73 -62.27
C LEU A 208 -15.51 -21.57 -62.37
N THR A 209 -16.64 -21.77 -63.06
CA THR A 209 -17.66 -20.71 -63.18
C THR A 209 -18.47 -20.47 -61.92
N SER A 210 -18.78 -21.50 -61.11
CA SER A 210 -19.56 -21.32 -59.88
C SER A 210 -18.77 -20.60 -58.79
N GLU A 211 -17.45 -20.75 -58.77
CA GLU A 211 -16.58 -20.21 -57.73
C GLU A 211 -15.55 -19.22 -58.26
N LEU A 212 -15.83 -18.52 -59.36
CA LEU A 212 -14.90 -17.59 -60.01
C LEU A 212 -14.27 -16.58 -59.03
N ARG A 213 -15.06 -16.13 -58.04
CA ARG A 213 -14.63 -15.26 -56.95
C ARG A 213 -13.46 -15.85 -56.15
N SER A 214 -13.49 -17.14 -55.85
CA SER A 214 -12.48 -17.82 -55.03
C SER A 214 -11.17 -18.07 -55.77
N PHE A 215 -11.18 -18.02 -57.12
CA PHE A 215 -9.98 -18.12 -57.95
C PHE A 215 -9.32 -16.77 -58.22
N LEU A 216 -10.10 -15.69 -58.30
CA LEU A 216 -9.61 -14.37 -58.69
C LEU A 216 -9.30 -13.44 -57.51
N LEU A 217 -10.04 -13.55 -56.40
CA LEU A 217 -9.85 -12.68 -55.25
C LEU A 217 -8.92 -13.32 -54.23
N LYS A 218 -7.87 -12.58 -53.88
CA LYS A 218 -6.99 -12.91 -52.75
C LYS A 218 -7.71 -12.54 -51.45
N GLU A 219 -7.77 -13.47 -50.50
CA GLU A 219 -8.27 -13.17 -49.16
C GLU A 219 -7.23 -12.34 -48.38
N GLU A 220 -7.60 -11.13 -47.97
CA GLU A 220 -6.79 -10.27 -47.09
C GLU A 220 -7.13 -10.58 -45.63
N SER A 221 -6.35 -11.46 -45.00
CA SER A 221 -6.59 -11.93 -43.62
C SER A 221 -6.46 -10.84 -42.54
N GLY A 222 -5.85 -9.69 -42.87
CA GLY A 222 -5.62 -8.59 -41.92
C GLY A 222 -6.84 -7.71 -41.65
N LEU A 223 -7.82 -7.70 -42.56
CA LEU A 223 -8.93 -6.74 -42.49
C LEU A 223 -9.86 -7.00 -41.29
N ALA A 224 -10.11 -8.28 -40.99
CA ALA A 224 -10.94 -8.69 -39.87
C ALA A 224 -10.32 -8.31 -38.52
N ASP A 225 -9.01 -8.52 -38.34
CA ASP A 225 -8.30 -8.15 -37.11
C ASP A 225 -8.27 -6.61 -36.94
N THR A 226 -8.04 -5.85 -38.01
CA THR A 226 -8.09 -4.37 -37.95
C THR A 226 -9.47 -3.84 -37.52
N LEU A 227 -10.56 -4.43 -38.03
CA LEU A 227 -11.91 -4.04 -37.64
C LEU A 227 -12.21 -4.42 -36.18
N GLN A 228 -11.73 -5.58 -35.73
CA GLN A 228 -11.88 -6.02 -34.34
C GLN A 228 -11.14 -5.10 -33.37
N ARG A 229 -9.92 -4.67 -33.71
CA ARG A 229 -9.14 -3.69 -32.94
C ARG A 229 -9.80 -2.31 -32.91
N MET A 230 -10.31 -1.83 -34.04
CA MET A 230 -11.05 -0.56 -34.07
C MET A 230 -12.29 -0.59 -33.18
N LYS A 231 -13.05 -1.70 -33.21
CA LYS A 231 -14.20 -1.87 -32.33
C LYS A 231 -13.81 -1.87 -30.85
N ALA A 232 -12.76 -2.61 -30.48
CA ALA A 232 -12.26 -2.64 -29.10
C ALA A 232 -11.82 -1.26 -28.62
N ASN A 233 -11.16 -0.47 -29.46
CA ASN A 233 -10.75 0.89 -29.14
C ASN A 233 -11.96 1.83 -28.96
N LEU A 234 -12.99 1.71 -29.80
CA LEU A 234 -14.22 2.48 -29.64
C LEU A 234 -14.99 2.12 -28.36
N ASP A 235 -15.07 0.83 -28.03
CA ASP A 235 -15.70 0.36 -26.80
C ASP A 235 -14.93 0.84 -25.56
N ALA A 236 -13.58 0.85 -25.61
CA ALA A 236 -12.74 1.42 -24.58
C ALA A 236 -12.97 2.92 -24.41
N CYS A 237 -12.96 3.70 -25.50
CA CYS A 237 -13.25 5.14 -25.44
C CYS A 237 -14.64 5.43 -24.86
N ARG A 238 -15.64 4.60 -25.18
CA ARG A 238 -16.98 4.73 -24.61
C ARG A 238 -16.99 4.46 -23.10
N ARG A 239 -16.31 3.41 -22.63
CA ARG A 239 -16.17 3.11 -21.19
C ARG A 239 -15.49 4.26 -20.45
N THR A 240 -14.34 4.72 -20.95
CA THR A 240 -13.62 5.84 -20.34
C THR A 240 -14.47 7.11 -20.26
N ARG A 241 -15.27 7.40 -21.29
CA ARG A 241 -16.20 8.55 -21.26
C ARG A 241 -17.28 8.40 -20.19
N THR A 242 -17.76 7.18 -19.96
CA THR A 242 -18.78 6.88 -18.95
C THR A 242 -18.18 6.99 -17.54
N GLU A 243 -17.00 6.41 -17.32
CA GLU A 243 -16.25 6.47 -16.07
C GLU A 243 -15.86 7.91 -15.70
N VAL A 244 -15.42 8.72 -16.68
CA VAL A 244 -15.12 10.15 -16.46
C VAL A 244 -16.38 10.91 -16.07
N GLN A 245 -17.52 10.63 -16.71
CA GLN A 245 -18.79 11.28 -16.37
C GLN A 245 -19.29 10.89 -14.97
N GLU A 246 -19.16 9.61 -14.59
CA GLU A 246 -19.46 9.13 -13.23
C GLU A 246 -18.51 9.75 -12.20
N SER A 247 -17.21 9.82 -12.51
CA SER A 247 -16.20 10.46 -11.64
C SER A 247 -16.49 11.95 -11.43
N GLN A 248 -16.86 12.68 -12.48
CA GLN A 248 -17.26 14.10 -12.37
C GLN A 248 -18.57 14.29 -11.60
N ARG A 249 -19.45 13.29 -11.59
CA ARG A 249 -20.67 13.32 -10.77
C ARG A 249 -20.32 13.08 -9.31
N LEU A 250 -19.48 12.08 -9.04
CA LEU A 250 -18.99 11.76 -7.71
C LEU A 250 -18.20 12.95 -7.12
N GLU A 251 -17.36 13.60 -7.92
CA GLU A 251 -16.62 14.81 -7.54
C GLU A 251 -17.57 15.94 -7.12
N ARG A 252 -18.66 16.16 -7.86
CA ARG A 252 -19.67 17.17 -7.49
C ARG A 252 -20.43 16.81 -6.21
N GLU A 253 -20.77 15.54 -6.02
CA GLU A 253 -21.41 15.06 -4.79
C GLU A 253 -20.46 15.19 -3.59
N ILE A 254 -19.19 14.80 -3.74
CA ILE A 254 -18.14 14.98 -2.73
C ILE A 254 -17.91 16.46 -2.44
N GLY A 255 -17.88 17.32 -3.46
CA GLY A 255 -17.75 18.77 -3.32
C GLY A 255 -18.91 19.36 -2.49
N GLY A 256 -20.15 18.96 -2.77
CA GLY A 256 -21.31 19.39 -1.99
C GLY A 256 -21.27 18.92 -0.52
N VAL A 257 -20.83 17.67 -0.28
CA VAL A 257 -20.62 17.16 1.08
C VAL A 257 -19.48 17.88 1.78
N PHE A 258 -18.41 18.23 1.06
CA PHE A 258 -17.26 18.94 1.62
C PHE A 258 -17.60 20.39 1.99
N GLU A 259 -18.34 21.12 1.16
CA GLU A 259 -18.85 22.46 1.52
C GLU A 259 -19.79 22.42 2.73
N SER A 260 -20.68 21.43 2.77
CA SER A 260 -21.56 21.18 3.92
C SER A 260 -20.75 20.81 5.18
N GLY A 261 -19.69 20.03 5.00
CA GLY A 261 -18.77 19.64 6.07
C GLY A 261 -17.93 20.81 6.58
N GLN A 262 -17.46 21.70 5.70
CA GLN A 262 -16.73 22.92 6.09
C GLN A 262 -17.62 23.89 6.85
N THR A 263 -18.88 24.08 6.43
CA THR A 263 -19.83 24.93 7.15
C THR A 263 -20.21 24.36 8.51
N MET A 264 -20.43 23.04 8.61
CA MET A 264 -20.64 22.36 9.89
C MET A 264 -19.40 22.40 10.79
N PHE A 265 -18.20 22.20 10.24
CA PHE A 265 -16.95 22.28 10.98
C PHE A 265 -16.68 23.69 11.49
N ALA A 266 -16.93 24.71 10.67
CA ALA A 266 -16.82 26.11 11.09
C ALA A 266 -17.81 26.44 12.22
N ALA A 267 -19.06 25.97 12.11
CA ALA A 267 -20.07 26.15 13.16
C ALA A 267 -19.68 25.40 14.45
N ALA A 268 -19.21 24.16 14.36
CA ALA A 268 -18.73 23.39 15.51
C ALA A 268 -17.49 24.02 16.14
N PHE A 269 -16.53 24.50 15.33
CA PHE A 269 -15.34 25.19 15.81
C PHE A 269 -15.70 26.48 16.53
N LEU A 270 -16.60 27.29 15.97
CA LEU A 270 -17.12 28.50 16.64
C LEU A 270 -17.81 28.16 17.96
N ALA A 271 -18.65 27.11 18.00
CA ALA A 271 -19.30 26.65 19.21
C ALA A 271 -18.29 26.15 20.27
N THR A 272 -17.23 25.44 19.86
CA THR A 272 -16.16 25.04 20.79
C THR A 272 -15.33 26.22 21.27
N ARG A 273 -15.11 27.22 20.42
CA ARG A 273 -14.39 28.45 20.78
C ARG A 273 -15.19 29.28 21.78
N GLU A 274 -16.48 29.45 21.53
CA GLU A 274 -17.41 30.13 22.43
C GLU A 274 -17.48 29.40 23.79
N ARG A 275 -17.55 28.06 23.76
CA ARG A 275 -17.52 27.24 24.98
C ARG A 275 -16.17 27.32 25.72
N ALA A 276 -15.06 27.40 24.99
CA ALA A 276 -13.74 27.60 25.58
C ALA A 276 -13.60 28.99 26.19
N ASP A 277 -14.14 30.03 25.54
CA ASP A 277 -14.16 31.39 26.05
C ASP A 277 -15.07 31.51 27.28
N GLU A 278 -16.20 30.82 27.32
CA GLU A 278 -17.05 30.74 28.52
C GLU A 278 -16.36 29.99 29.67
N LEU A 279 -15.70 28.86 29.40
CA LEU A 279 -14.91 28.15 30.41
C LEU A 279 -13.74 28.98 30.91
N ARG A 280 -13.08 29.76 30.04
CA ARG A 280 -12.04 30.72 30.45
C ARG A 280 -12.59 31.81 31.35
N ARG A 281 -13.76 32.38 31.03
CA ARG A 281 -14.43 33.36 31.91
C ARG A 281 -14.75 32.76 33.28
N ARG A 282 -15.28 31.54 33.32
CA ARG A 282 -15.54 30.83 34.58
C ARG A 282 -14.26 30.53 35.35
N LEU A 283 -13.16 30.20 34.67
CA LEU A 283 -11.87 30.01 35.30
C LEU A 283 -11.36 31.33 35.90
N THR A 284 -11.42 32.43 35.16
CA THR A 284 -11.00 33.75 35.68
C THR A 284 -11.84 34.18 36.87
N GLU A 285 -13.16 33.98 36.83
CA GLU A 285 -14.06 34.25 37.96
C GLU A 285 -13.73 33.36 39.17
N ALA A 286 -13.43 32.08 38.95
CA ALA A 286 -13.03 31.15 40.01
C ALA A 286 -11.65 31.49 40.60
N GLU A 287 -10.69 31.91 39.77
CA GLU A 287 -9.37 32.37 40.19
C GLU A 287 -9.46 33.66 41.01
N GLU A 288 -10.29 34.61 40.59
CA GLU A 288 -10.56 35.85 41.33
C GLU A 288 -11.24 35.55 42.67
N ALA A 289 -12.24 34.65 42.68
CA ALA A 289 -12.89 34.20 43.91
C ALA A 289 -11.92 33.47 44.84
N HIS A 290 -11.02 32.65 44.30
CA HIS A 290 -9.98 31.96 45.06
C HIS A 290 -8.96 32.93 45.65
N ARG A 291 -8.47 33.90 44.86
CA ARG A 291 -7.58 34.96 45.36
C ARG A 291 -8.25 35.78 46.45
N ALA A 292 -9.53 36.14 46.28
CA ALA A 292 -10.30 36.84 47.32
C ALA A 292 -10.46 35.99 48.60
N ALA A 293 -10.64 34.67 48.47
CA ALA A 293 -10.69 33.76 49.61
C ALA A 293 -9.32 33.61 50.30
N GLN A 294 -8.23 33.53 49.54
CA GLN A 294 -6.86 33.50 50.06
C GLN A 294 -6.54 34.79 50.82
N LEU A 295 -6.87 35.95 50.26
CA LEU A 295 -6.63 37.24 50.91
C LEU A 295 -7.42 37.35 52.23
N ARG A 296 -8.66 36.85 52.27
CA ARG A 296 -9.45 36.73 53.51
C ARG A 296 -8.82 35.76 54.52
N LEU A 297 -8.23 34.67 54.05
CA LEU A 297 -7.53 33.71 54.90
C LEU A 297 -6.26 34.35 55.49
N GLU A 298 -5.45 35.02 54.68
CA GLU A 298 -4.26 35.76 55.13
C GLU A 298 -4.63 36.86 56.15
N GLU A 299 -5.71 37.59 55.92
CA GLU A 299 -6.25 38.56 56.89
C GLU A 299 -6.72 37.87 58.18
N ALA A 300 -7.31 36.68 58.09
CA ALA A 300 -7.73 35.89 59.26
C ALA A 300 -6.52 35.33 60.03
N GLU A 301 -5.49 34.85 59.34
CA GLU A 301 -4.23 34.38 59.92
C GLU A 301 -3.48 35.53 60.58
N THR A 302 -3.41 36.69 59.94
CA THR A 302 -2.81 37.89 60.53
C THR A 302 -3.58 38.34 61.78
N ARG A 303 -4.91 38.28 61.75
CA ARG A 303 -5.74 38.54 62.95
C ARG A 303 -5.49 37.52 64.04
N LEU A 304 -5.41 36.23 63.71
CA LEU A 304 -5.14 35.17 64.66
C LEU A 304 -3.75 35.31 65.28
N ALA A 305 -2.72 35.62 64.48
CA ALA A 305 -1.37 35.90 64.97
C ALA A 305 -1.36 37.08 65.95
N ARG A 306 -2.07 38.19 65.63
CA ARG A 306 -2.23 39.32 66.55
C ARG A 306 -2.90 38.90 67.86
N VAL A 307 -3.99 38.12 67.79
CA VAL A 307 -4.68 37.61 68.99
C VAL A 307 -3.79 36.68 69.81
N CYS A 308 -3.01 35.80 69.17
CA CYS A 308 -2.05 34.94 69.85
C CYS A 308 -0.95 35.74 70.53
N ASP A 309 -0.42 36.79 69.90
CA ASP A 309 0.58 37.67 70.50
C ASP A 309 -0.01 38.53 71.63
N GLU A 310 -1.24 39.00 71.49
CA GLU A 310 -1.98 39.65 72.59
C GLU A 310 -2.20 38.68 73.76
N LEU A 311 -2.51 37.42 73.50
CA LEU A 311 -2.64 36.39 74.54
C LEU A 311 -1.29 36.06 75.19
N ARG A 312 -0.21 35.96 74.42
CA ARG A 312 1.15 35.77 74.96
C ARG A 312 1.60 36.94 75.81
N THR A 313 1.37 38.18 75.37
CA THR A 313 1.72 39.37 76.14
C THR A 313 0.88 39.48 77.41
N LYS A 314 -0.41 39.13 77.37
CA LYS A 314 -1.25 39.01 78.57
C LYS A 314 -0.80 37.87 79.49
N GLY A 315 -0.41 36.72 78.93
CA GLY A 315 0.15 35.59 79.67
C GLY A 315 1.43 35.95 80.39
N ALA A 316 2.39 36.55 79.69
CA ALA A 316 3.65 37.04 80.26
C ALA A 316 3.42 38.12 81.33
N ARG A 317 2.44 39.02 81.14
CA ARG A 317 2.03 39.97 82.18
C ARG A 317 1.43 39.27 83.40
N HIS A 318 0.61 38.23 83.21
CA HIS A 318 0.05 37.47 84.30
C HIS A 318 1.12 36.70 85.08
N GLU A 319 2.08 36.09 84.37
CA GLU A 319 3.25 35.45 84.98
C GLU A 319 4.11 36.45 85.75
N ALA A 320 4.43 37.61 85.17
CA ALA A 320 5.17 38.68 85.85
C ALA A 320 4.42 39.19 87.09
N LEU A 321 3.10 39.39 87.02
CA LEU A 321 2.28 39.77 88.17
C LEU A 321 2.25 38.65 89.24
N ALA A 322 2.26 37.38 88.84
CA ALA A 322 2.33 36.25 89.77
C ALA A 322 3.72 36.18 90.45
N GLU A 323 4.80 36.42 89.71
CA GLU A 323 6.15 36.55 90.27
C GLU A 323 6.26 37.74 91.22
N GLU A 324 5.72 38.91 90.85
CA GLU A 324 5.65 40.10 91.72
C GLU A 324 4.83 39.81 92.99
N ALA A 325 3.70 39.12 92.88
CA ALA A 325 2.89 38.71 94.02
C ALA A 325 3.66 37.74 94.94
N HIS A 326 4.32 36.72 94.38
CA HIS A 326 5.17 35.81 95.16
C HIS A 326 6.37 36.52 95.79
N ALA A 327 7.01 37.44 95.08
CA ALA A 327 8.09 38.25 95.61
C ALA A 327 7.59 39.13 96.77
N ALA A 328 6.39 39.72 96.64
CA ALA A 328 5.76 40.49 97.71
C ALA A 328 5.39 39.62 98.92
N GLU A 329 4.90 38.40 98.72
CA GLU A 329 4.65 37.42 99.79
C GLU A 329 5.94 37.00 100.49
N GLU A 330 7.01 36.73 99.73
CA GLU A 330 8.33 36.48 100.30
C GLU A 330 8.85 37.68 101.07
N TRP A 331 8.67 38.90 100.55
CA TRP A 331 9.09 40.14 101.20
C TRP A 331 8.31 40.36 102.49
N LEU A 332 7.00 40.11 102.49
CA LEU A 332 6.15 40.12 103.68
C LEU A 332 6.63 39.08 104.70
N ARG A 333 7.00 37.86 104.26
CA ARG A 333 7.57 36.83 105.12
C ARG A 333 8.90 37.29 105.73
N ARG A 334 9.79 37.87 104.92
CA ARG A 334 11.07 38.44 105.38
C ARG A 334 10.86 39.60 106.34
N LEU A 335 9.90 40.48 106.09
CA LEU A 335 9.54 41.57 107.00
C LEU A 335 9.00 41.05 108.33
N ARG A 336 8.15 40.01 108.32
CA ARG A 336 7.65 39.39 109.55
C ARG A 336 8.79 38.79 110.37
N LEU A 337 9.69 38.04 109.73
CA LEU A 337 10.91 37.52 110.36
C LEU A 337 11.83 38.64 110.86
N ALA A 338 12.01 39.71 110.07
CA ALA A 338 12.82 40.86 110.45
C ALA A 338 12.19 41.66 111.60
N LEU A 339 10.86 41.74 111.68
CA LEU A 339 10.14 42.37 112.78
C LEU A 339 10.27 41.53 114.07
N GLU A 340 10.17 40.20 113.96
CA GLU A 340 10.43 39.29 115.08
C GLU A 340 11.89 39.41 115.56
N ALA A 341 12.85 39.41 114.63
CA ALA A 341 14.26 39.63 114.94
C ALA A 341 14.52 41.04 115.51
N ALA A 342 13.86 42.08 115.01
CA ALA A 342 13.99 43.45 115.52
C ALA A 342 13.39 43.58 116.93
N ARG A 343 12.29 42.90 117.23
CA ARG A 343 11.74 42.80 118.59
C ARG A 343 12.71 42.08 119.53
N GLU A 344 13.33 40.99 119.08
CA GLU A 344 14.36 40.29 119.85
C GLU A 344 15.62 41.15 120.05
N VAL A 345 16.10 41.85 119.01
CA VAL A 345 17.22 42.79 119.10
C VAL A 345 16.89 43.98 120.00
N ALA A 346 15.66 44.51 119.98
CA ALA A 346 15.24 45.57 120.89
C ALA A 346 15.29 45.09 122.35
N ARG A 347 14.81 43.88 122.62
CA ARG A 347 14.94 43.24 123.94
C ARG A 347 16.41 43.09 124.35
N ARG A 348 17.26 42.57 123.44
CA ARG A 348 18.70 42.43 123.68
C ARG A 348 19.43 43.77 123.81
N ARG A 349 18.97 44.83 123.14
CA ARG A 349 19.50 46.18 123.27
C ARG A 349 19.12 46.83 124.59
N GLU A 350 17.92 46.58 125.12
CA GLU A 350 17.61 46.98 126.49
C GLU A 350 18.52 46.25 127.49
N GLU A 351 18.70 44.92 127.35
CA GLU A 351 19.67 44.14 128.15
C GLU A 351 21.11 44.66 128.01
N LEU A 352 21.54 45.02 126.79
CA LEU A 352 22.87 45.55 126.52
C LEU A 352 23.04 47.00 127.01
N SER A 353 22.03 47.86 126.86
CA SER A 353 22.06 49.24 127.38
C SER A 353 22.22 49.26 128.89
N THR A 354 21.59 48.33 129.60
CA THR A 354 21.81 48.16 131.04
C THR A 354 23.27 47.79 131.32
N ALA A 355 23.86 46.85 130.57
CA ALA A 355 25.26 46.44 130.73
C ALA A 355 26.28 47.51 130.27
N GLU A 356 25.99 48.26 129.19
CA GLU A 356 26.85 49.32 128.66
C GLU A 356 26.93 50.49 129.62
N SER A 357 25.83 50.87 130.27
CA SER A 357 25.84 51.88 131.33
C SER A 357 26.74 51.51 132.51
N GLU A 358 26.85 50.22 132.83
CA GLU A 358 27.76 49.70 133.85
C GLU A 358 29.23 49.73 133.38
N THR A 359 29.50 49.57 132.07
CA THR A 359 30.86 49.62 131.49
C THR A 359 31.36 51.02 131.11
N GLN A 360 30.48 51.96 130.73
CA GLN A 360 30.83 53.32 130.32
C GLN A 360 31.38 54.13 131.49
N VAL A 361 30.82 53.90 132.69
CA VAL A 361 31.37 54.42 133.96
C VAL A 361 32.82 53.97 134.17
N ALA A 362 33.21 52.77 133.71
CA ALA A 362 34.58 52.26 133.81
C ALA A 362 35.54 52.75 132.69
N ALA A 363 35.02 53.30 131.58
CA ALA A 363 35.81 53.77 130.44
C ALA A 363 36.18 55.26 130.51
N ASP A 364 35.32 56.10 131.09
CA ASP A 364 35.58 57.54 131.27
C ASP A 364 36.76 57.82 132.22
N GLU A 365 37.05 56.90 133.16
CA GLU A 365 38.24 56.95 134.01
C GLU A 365 39.56 56.67 133.25
N ARG A 366 39.49 56.05 132.06
CA ARG A 366 40.66 55.67 131.23
C ARG A 366 41.02 56.72 130.19
N ALA A 367 40.05 57.38 129.55
CA ALA A 367 40.26 58.35 128.46
C ALA A 367 40.88 59.70 128.91
N ALA A 368 40.77 60.06 130.19
CA ALA A 368 41.41 61.25 130.74
C ALA A 368 42.96 61.18 130.74
N ARG A 369 43.54 59.97 130.73
CA ARG A 369 45.00 59.77 130.83
C ARG A 369 45.75 59.86 129.49
N ASP A 370 45.09 59.64 128.35
CA ASP A 370 45.77 59.56 127.04
C ASP A 370 45.89 60.91 126.30
N ARG A 371 45.03 61.90 126.60
CA ARG A 371 45.06 63.22 125.92
C ARG A 371 46.30 64.09 126.26
N ALA A 372 46.99 63.80 127.36
CA ALA A 372 48.21 64.52 127.76
C ALA A 372 49.45 64.18 126.91
N ARG A 373 49.48 63.03 126.22
CA ARG A 373 50.69 62.52 125.54
C ARG A 373 50.87 62.99 124.08
N ALA A 374 49.83 63.52 123.44
CA ALA A 374 49.88 63.88 122.01
C ALA A 374 50.55 65.23 121.69
N GLY A 375 50.61 66.18 122.64
CA GLY A 375 51.16 67.54 122.42
C GLY A 375 52.69 67.60 122.22
N CYS A 376 53.47 66.71 122.83
CA CYS A 376 54.94 66.75 122.77
C CYS A 376 55.57 66.33 121.42
N ARG A 377 54.80 65.74 120.49
CA ARG A 377 55.38 65.17 119.24
C ARG A 377 55.50 66.16 118.07
N ALA A 378 54.85 67.32 118.13
CA ALA A 378 54.83 68.29 117.02
C ALA A 378 56.10 69.18 116.94
N THR A 379 56.83 69.38 118.04
CA THR A 379 58.03 70.24 118.12
C THR A 379 59.30 69.58 117.54
N LEU A 380 59.34 68.25 117.38
CA LEU A 380 60.54 67.51 116.93
C LEU A 380 60.86 67.65 115.43
N ARG A 381 59.87 67.96 114.59
CA ARG A 381 60.02 67.95 113.11
C ARG A 381 60.79 69.14 112.54
N ARG A 382 60.97 70.25 113.27
CA ARG A 382 61.72 71.44 112.78
C ARG A 382 63.25 71.26 112.83
N CYS A 383 63.79 70.33 113.61
CA CYS A 383 65.25 70.12 113.74
C CYS A 383 65.86 69.20 112.67
N GLN A 384 65.05 68.60 111.78
CA GLN A 384 65.52 67.55 110.85
C GLN A 384 66.00 68.08 109.50
N ASP A 385 65.72 69.34 109.15
CA ASP A 385 66.13 69.92 107.87
C ASP A 385 67.60 70.42 107.87
N ASP A 386 68.17 70.77 109.03
CA ASP A 386 69.60 71.12 109.16
C ASP A 386 70.53 69.90 108.98
N HIS A 387 70.02 68.67 109.12
CA HIS A 387 70.78 67.43 108.96
C HIS A 387 71.13 67.09 107.49
N LYS A 388 70.41 67.65 106.51
CA LYS A 388 70.57 67.32 105.08
C LYS A 388 71.87 67.82 104.45
N ARG A 389 72.60 68.76 105.08
CA ARG A 389 73.92 69.23 104.58
C ARG A 389 75.09 68.33 105.01
N ALA A 390 74.91 67.46 106.00
CA ALA A 390 75.90 66.47 106.43
C ALA A 390 75.89 65.17 105.60
N SER A 391 74.83 64.91 104.81
CA SER A 391 74.65 63.65 104.08
C SER A 391 75.44 63.53 102.77
N ALA A 392 76.00 64.63 102.24
CA ALA A 392 76.80 64.60 101.01
C ALA A 392 78.15 63.88 101.17
N GLY A 393 78.72 63.81 102.38
CA GLY A 393 79.94 63.03 102.67
C GLY A 393 79.70 61.53 102.92
N LEU A 394 78.45 61.08 103.07
CA LEU A 394 78.06 59.67 103.29
C LEU A 394 77.91 58.87 101.98
N ALA A 395 77.85 59.56 100.84
CA ALA A 395 77.59 58.97 99.52
C ALA A 395 78.76 58.13 98.96
N ASP A 396 80.01 58.41 99.35
CA ASP A 396 81.18 57.66 98.87
C ASP A 396 81.47 56.38 99.67
N LEU A 397 80.94 56.25 100.90
CA LEU A 397 80.91 54.99 101.65
C LEU A 397 79.75 54.07 101.20
N GLN A 398 78.66 54.63 100.67
CA GLN A 398 77.53 53.87 100.14
C GLN A 398 77.87 53.08 98.87
N ARG A 399 78.74 53.59 97.98
CA ARG A 399 79.16 52.85 96.77
C ARG A 399 79.89 51.54 97.07
N GLY A 400 80.65 51.46 98.17
CA GLY A 400 81.33 50.22 98.60
C GLY A 400 80.38 49.18 99.22
N LEU A 401 79.35 49.64 99.92
CA LEU A 401 78.29 48.79 100.47
C LEU A 401 77.38 48.22 99.38
N ASP A 402 77.13 48.98 98.31
CA ASP A 402 76.27 48.55 97.20
C ASP A 402 76.85 47.36 96.43
N GLU A 403 78.17 47.31 96.21
CA GLU A 403 78.83 46.17 95.55
C GLU A 403 78.82 44.90 96.41
N LEU A 404 78.96 45.06 97.73
CA LEU A 404 78.82 43.97 98.71
C LEU A 404 77.37 43.46 98.77
N HIS A 405 76.38 44.35 98.73
CA HIS A 405 74.96 44.01 98.61
C HIS A 405 74.62 43.32 97.29
N ARG A 406 75.27 43.69 96.17
CA ARG A 406 75.09 43.03 94.87
C ARG A 406 75.53 41.57 94.91
N ARG A 407 76.72 41.29 95.46
CA ARG A 407 77.25 39.91 95.63
C ARG A 407 76.44 39.10 96.63
N ALA A 408 76.01 39.69 97.74
CA ALA A 408 75.14 39.04 98.70
C ALA A 408 73.76 38.71 98.10
N SER A 409 73.20 39.59 97.26
CA SER A 409 71.92 39.36 96.58
C SER A 409 72.02 38.26 95.52
N ALA A 410 73.10 38.23 94.74
CA ALA A 410 73.37 37.14 93.79
C ALA A 410 73.50 35.78 94.52
N TYR A 411 74.22 35.74 95.65
CA TYR A 411 74.32 34.53 96.48
C TYR A 411 72.96 34.11 97.05
N ARG A 412 72.17 35.03 97.62
CA ARG A 412 70.79 34.75 98.08
C ARG A 412 69.91 34.25 96.94
N GLN A 413 70.06 34.77 95.73
CA GLN A 413 69.29 34.35 94.56
C GLN A 413 69.67 32.95 94.10
N VAL A 414 70.96 32.59 94.10
CA VAL A 414 71.42 31.22 93.81
C VAL A 414 70.93 30.25 94.88
N VAL A 415 71.03 30.59 96.17
CA VAL A 415 70.51 29.76 97.27
C VAL A 415 69.00 29.60 97.17
N ARG A 416 68.26 30.68 96.87
CA ARG A 416 66.81 30.64 96.67
C ARG A 416 66.44 29.74 95.49
N ARG A 417 67.06 29.92 94.31
CA ARG A 417 66.79 29.08 93.12
C ARG A 417 67.20 27.63 93.33
N ARG A 418 68.29 27.37 94.09
CA ARG A 418 68.68 26.01 94.50
C ARG A 418 67.63 25.38 95.41
N SER A 419 67.13 26.11 96.42
CA SER A 419 66.07 25.63 97.30
C SER A 419 64.73 25.41 96.57
N GLU A 420 64.44 26.25 95.57
CA GLU A 420 63.24 26.14 94.74
C GLU A 420 63.34 24.92 93.81
N ALA A 421 64.49 24.71 93.15
CA ALA A 421 64.75 23.51 92.35
C ALA A 421 64.76 22.23 93.20
N ALA A 422 65.37 22.26 94.39
CA ALA A 422 65.36 21.15 95.34
C ALA A 422 63.94 20.81 95.79
N ARG A 423 63.11 21.82 96.07
CA ARG A 423 61.70 21.63 96.44
C ARG A 423 60.86 21.09 95.29
N LEU A 424 61.06 21.58 94.07
CA LEU A 424 60.30 21.14 92.88
C LEU A 424 60.70 19.74 92.40
N LEU A 425 61.93 19.32 92.67
CA LEU A 425 62.44 17.97 92.35
C LEU A 425 62.35 17.01 93.55
N GLU A 426 61.84 17.46 94.70
CA GLU A 426 61.75 16.71 95.96
C GLU A 426 63.09 16.09 96.41
N LEU A 427 64.19 16.82 96.23
CA LEU A 427 65.55 16.39 96.60
C LEU A 427 65.98 17.07 97.91
N GLU A 428 66.50 16.30 98.87
CA GLU A 428 66.95 16.84 100.16
C GLU A 428 68.19 17.72 100.04
N ASP A 429 69.11 17.45 99.10
CA ASP A 429 70.28 18.31 98.85
C ASP A 429 70.75 18.34 97.38
N LEU A 430 70.52 19.46 96.70
CA LEU A 430 70.98 19.69 95.32
C LEU A 430 72.35 20.39 95.32
N THR A 431 73.42 19.67 94.96
CA THR A 431 74.77 20.23 94.84
C THR A 431 75.03 20.79 93.43
N VAL A 432 75.99 21.71 93.29
CA VAL A 432 76.33 22.32 91.99
C VAL A 432 76.87 21.26 91.00
N ALA A 433 77.53 20.21 91.49
CA ALA A 433 78.04 19.12 90.67
C ALA A 433 76.93 18.16 90.20
N SER A 434 75.92 17.87 91.02
CA SER A 434 74.82 16.96 90.68
C SER A 434 73.69 17.61 89.87
N ALA A 435 73.61 18.95 89.84
CA ALA A 435 72.57 19.69 89.13
C ALA A 435 72.50 19.39 87.62
N ALA A 436 73.64 19.16 86.96
CA ALA A 436 73.67 18.84 85.54
C ALA A 436 73.08 17.45 85.23
N GLY A 437 73.29 16.46 86.12
CA GLY A 437 72.74 15.12 85.98
C GLY A 437 71.21 15.09 86.12
N HIS A 438 70.68 15.71 87.18
CA HIS A 438 69.23 15.80 87.38
C HIS A 438 68.52 16.62 86.28
N LEU A 439 69.20 17.61 85.70
CA LEU A 439 68.66 18.34 84.55
C LEU A 439 68.56 17.46 83.29
N ALA A 440 69.50 16.52 83.09
CA ALA A 440 69.42 15.55 82.00
C ALA A 440 68.29 14.52 82.23
N GLU A 441 68.15 14.01 83.46
CA GLU A 441 67.09 13.08 83.83
C GLU A 441 65.69 13.68 83.69
N THR A 442 65.50 14.93 84.14
CA THR A 442 64.23 15.64 84.01
C THR A 442 63.89 15.98 82.56
N LYS A 443 64.88 16.33 81.73
CA LYS A 443 64.68 16.48 80.28
C LYS A 443 64.26 15.16 79.62
N ALA A 444 64.90 14.05 79.96
CA ALA A 444 64.53 12.73 79.44
C ALA A 444 63.13 12.28 79.95
N ALA A 445 62.75 12.65 81.17
CA ALA A 445 61.39 12.42 81.68
C ALA A 445 60.36 13.27 80.93
N LEU A 446 60.66 14.55 80.68
CA LEU A 446 59.80 15.46 79.91
C LEU A 446 59.59 14.97 78.48
N GLU A 447 60.65 14.51 77.80
CA GLU A 447 60.57 13.96 76.44
C GLU A 447 59.68 12.71 76.37
N ARG A 448 59.73 11.84 77.39
CA ARG A 448 58.83 10.67 77.49
C ARG A 448 57.37 11.09 77.67
N VAL A 449 57.11 12.07 78.54
CA VAL A 449 55.76 12.62 78.74
C VAL A 449 55.24 13.31 77.47
N ASP A 450 56.08 14.07 76.76
CA ASP A 450 55.70 14.73 75.51
C ASP A 450 55.44 13.73 74.38
N ARG A 451 56.12 12.58 74.36
CA ARG A 451 55.84 11.48 73.43
C ARG A 451 54.50 10.83 73.74
N ALA A 452 54.26 10.46 75.00
CA ALA A 452 52.99 9.90 75.44
C ALA A 452 51.82 10.87 75.17
N ARG A 453 52.02 12.17 75.39
CA ARG A 453 51.01 13.20 75.07
C ARG A 453 50.72 13.28 73.57
N ARG A 454 51.73 13.17 72.71
CA ARG A 454 51.54 13.18 71.24
C ARG A 454 50.77 11.95 70.77
N GLU A 455 51.13 10.76 71.25
CA GLU A 455 50.41 9.52 70.94
C GLU A 455 48.96 9.58 71.42
N ALA A 456 48.71 10.08 72.63
CA ALA A 456 47.36 10.28 73.15
C ALA A 456 46.56 11.29 72.31
N LYS A 457 47.17 12.41 71.90
CA LYS A 457 46.53 13.40 71.02
C LYS A 457 46.14 12.81 69.66
N GLN A 458 47.00 11.99 69.06
CA GLN A 458 46.69 11.34 67.79
C GLN A 458 45.52 10.36 67.94
N ARG A 459 45.54 9.51 68.98
CA ARG A 459 44.42 8.59 69.26
C ARG A 459 43.09 9.32 69.50
N ILE A 460 43.12 10.48 70.15
CA ILE A 460 41.93 11.31 70.36
C ILE A 460 41.45 11.90 69.02
N ALA A 461 42.35 12.39 68.18
CA ALA A 461 41.99 12.92 66.86
C ALA A 461 41.38 11.85 65.96
N ASP A 462 42.00 10.66 65.89
CA ASP A 462 41.47 9.52 65.13
C ASP A 462 40.08 9.09 65.66
N ALA A 463 39.91 9.06 66.99
CA ALA A 463 38.62 8.76 67.60
C ALA A 463 37.56 9.86 67.34
N ASP A 464 37.96 11.13 67.26
CA ASP A 464 37.07 12.24 66.92
C ASP A 464 36.61 12.17 65.46
N ASP A 465 37.52 11.85 64.54
CA ASP A 465 37.19 11.69 63.12
C ASP A 465 36.26 10.48 62.91
N HIS A 466 36.54 9.33 63.55
CA HIS A 466 35.62 8.19 63.54
C HIS A 466 34.25 8.51 64.16
N ARG A 467 34.20 9.32 65.24
CA ARG A 467 32.92 9.77 65.82
C ARG A 467 32.13 10.66 64.86
N ARG A 468 32.81 11.55 64.11
CA ARG A 468 32.17 12.40 63.08
C ARG A 468 31.64 11.58 61.91
N GLU A 469 32.43 10.64 61.39
CA GLU A 469 32.01 9.74 60.32
C GLU A 469 30.82 8.89 60.75
N HIS A 470 30.87 8.32 61.96
CA HIS A 470 29.78 7.53 62.53
C HIS A 470 28.50 8.37 62.72
N ALA A 471 28.62 9.59 63.26
CA ALA A 471 27.48 10.51 63.38
C ALA A 471 26.90 10.89 62.01
N GLY A 472 27.74 11.11 61.00
CA GLY A 472 27.31 11.36 59.63
C GLY A 472 26.58 10.17 59.02
N ALA A 473 27.08 8.95 59.24
CA ALA A 473 26.44 7.71 58.78
C ALA A 473 25.09 7.47 59.48
N ILE A 474 24.99 7.70 60.79
CA ILE A 474 23.71 7.62 61.53
C ILE A 474 22.74 8.65 61.01
N ALA A 475 23.13 9.93 60.85
CA ALA A 475 22.25 10.97 60.34
C ALA A 475 21.75 10.67 58.92
N ALA A 476 22.60 10.06 58.07
CA ALA A 476 22.19 9.59 56.75
C ALA A 476 21.20 8.42 56.84
N LEU A 477 21.42 7.48 57.77
CA LEU A 477 20.53 6.35 57.98
C LEU A 477 19.16 6.77 58.53
N GLU A 478 19.13 7.67 59.53
CA GLU A 478 17.90 8.25 60.07
C GLU A 478 17.11 9.03 59.01
N ARG A 479 17.79 9.72 58.09
CA ARG A 479 17.15 10.35 56.93
C ARG A 479 16.55 9.33 55.95
N LEU A 480 17.20 8.18 55.76
CA LEU A 480 16.72 7.13 54.87
C LEU A 480 15.54 6.35 55.46
N THR A 481 15.51 6.15 56.79
CA THR A 481 14.44 5.40 57.48
C THR A 481 13.32 6.29 58.02
N GLY A 482 13.56 7.58 58.22
CA GLY A 482 12.61 8.53 58.81
C GLY A 482 12.38 8.32 60.32
N THR A 483 13.17 7.46 60.96
CA THR A 483 13.09 7.11 62.39
C THR A 483 14.45 7.30 63.05
N SER A 484 14.49 7.68 64.33
CA SER A 484 15.75 7.71 65.07
C SER A 484 16.19 6.28 65.38
N ILE A 485 17.48 5.99 65.21
CA ILE A 485 18.05 4.64 65.28
C ILE A 485 19.06 4.60 66.40
N GLU A 486 18.93 3.61 67.28
CA GLU A 486 19.91 3.40 68.34
C GLU A 486 21.25 2.87 67.80
N PRO A 487 22.40 3.27 68.39
CA PRO A 487 23.74 2.95 67.88
C PRO A 487 23.99 1.45 67.69
N ASP A 488 23.50 0.61 68.60
CA ASP A 488 23.75 -0.84 68.58
C ASP A 488 23.04 -1.56 67.41
N GLY A 489 21.92 -0.99 66.91
CA GLY A 489 21.16 -1.52 65.78
C GLY A 489 21.51 -0.88 64.43
N ALA A 490 22.31 0.19 64.43
CA ALA A 490 22.57 1.01 63.24
C ALA A 490 23.25 0.23 62.11
N HIS A 491 24.18 -0.68 62.43
CA HIS A 491 24.88 -1.47 61.42
C HIS A 491 23.95 -2.44 60.66
N GLY A 492 23.07 -3.14 61.38
CA GLY A 492 22.09 -4.05 60.78
C GLY A 492 21.09 -3.30 59.90
N SER A 493 20.56 -2.19 60.40
CA SER A 493 19.65 -1.32 59.64
C SER A 493 20.32 -0.73 58.39
N ALA A 494 21.60 -0.32 58.46
CA ALA A 494 22.36 0.15 57.30
C ALA A 494 22.53 -0.93 56.23
N LEU A 495 22.86 -2.16 56.61
CA LEU A 495 22.96 -3.27 55.67
C LEU A 495 21.61 -3.59 55.01
N ASP A 496 20.52 -3.53 55.75
CA ASP A 496 19.18 -3.74 55.21
C ASP A 496 18.77 -2.62 54.24
N GLN A 497 19.08 -1.36 54.54
CA GLN A 497 18.83 -0.25 53.60
C GLN A 497 19.69 -0.35 52.34
N LEU A 498 20.96 -0.78 52.47
CA LEU A 498 21.83 -1.00 51.31
C LEU A 498 21.35 -2.17 50.44
N ARG A 499 20.81 -3.23 51.05
CA ARG A 499 20.15 -4.33 50.32
C ARG A 499 18.89 -3.85 49.60
N ARG A 500 18.00 -3.14 50.31
CA ARG A 500 16.81 -2.52 49.70
C ARG A 500 17.16 -1.60 48.55
N PHE A 501 18.21 -0.79 48.68
CA PHE A 501 18.68 0.07 47.59
C PHE A 501 19.12 -0.73 46.37
N ARG A 502 19.88 -1.82 46.55
CA ARG A 502 20.26 -2.71 45.44
C ARG A 502 19.05 -3.37 44.78
N ASP A 503 18.08 -3.83 45.57
CA ASP A 503 16.85 -4.43 45.06
C ASP A 503 16.01 -3.41 44.27
N LEU A 504 15.89 -2.18 44.79
CA LEU A 504 15.21 -1.08 44.11
C LEU A 504 15.92 -0.66 42.82
N GLN A 505 17.26 -0.65 42.79
CA GLN A 505 18.03 -0.41 41.56
C GLN A 505 17.78 -1.51 40.52
N ALA A 506 17.73 -2.79 40.95
CA ALA A 506 17.43 -3.90 40.06
C ALA A 506 16.00 -3.82 39.49
N LEU A 507 15.02 -3.42 40.31
CA LEU A 507 13.64 -3.17 39.86
C LEU A 507 13.54 -1.97 38.92
N ALA A 508 14.25 -0.87 39.22
CA ALA A 508 14.29 0.32 38.37
C ALA A 508 14.91 0.02 36.99
N ALA A 509 15.96 -0.81 36.94
CA ALA A 509 16.53 -1.27 35.67
C ALA A 509 15.50 -2.05 34.82
N ARG A 510 14.66 -2.87 35.47
CA ARG A 510 13.61 -3.66 34.80
C ARG A 510 12.40 -2.83 34.35
N ALA A 511 12.20 -1.64 34.89
CA ALA A 511 11.04 -0.79 34.57
C ALA A 511 10.95 -0.46 33.06
N SER A 512 12.10 -0.24 32.41
CA SER A 512 12.17 0.01 30.96
C SER A 512 11.69 -1.20 30.15
N THR A 513 12.19 -2.39 30.44
CA THR A 513 11.72 -3.66 29.84
C THR A 513 10.24 -3.92 30.09
N LEU A 514 9.76 -3.75 31.33
CA LEU A 514 8.35 -3.95 31.67
C LEU A 514 7.45 -2.95 30.94
N SER A 515 7.90 -1.72 30.71
CA SER A 515 7.13 -0.73 29.93
C SER A 515 6.99 -1.14 28.46
N VAL A 516 8.03 -1.77 27.88
CA VAL A 516 7.99 -2.29 26.50
C VAL A 516 7.08 -3.51 26.43
N GLU A 517 7.22 -4.47 27.35
CA GLU A 517 6.34 -5.64 27.43
C GLU A 517 4.88 -5.25 27.67
N LEU A 518 4.61 -4.24 28.50
CA LEU A 518 3.27 -3.70 28.71
C LEU A 518 2.71 -3.07 27.43
N ALA A 519 3.51 -2.30 26.70
CA ALA A 519 3.08 -1.70 25.43
C ALA A 519 2.81 -2.78 24.36
N GLU A 520 3.60 -3.84 24.30
CA GLU A 520 3.37 -4.98 23.40
C GLU A 520 2.11 -5.76 23.77
N THR A 521 1.90 -6.05 25.06
CA THR A 521 0.69 -6.75 25.53
C THR A 521 -0.56 -5.91 25.35
N GLN A 522 -0.50 -4.59 25.56
CA GLN A 522 -1.61 -3.67 25.27
C GLN A 522 -1.92 -3.62 23.76
N LYS A 523 -0.91 -3.60 22.89
CA LYS A 523 -1.12 -3.71 21.43
C LYS A 523 -1.78 -5.04 21.05
N LEU A 524 -1.37 -6.15 21.65
CA LEU A 524 -1.99 -7.46 21.43
C LEU A 524 -3.43 -7.50 21.94
N ALA A 525 -3.70 -6.92 23.11
CA ALA A 525 -5.03 -6.83 23.68
C ALA A 525 -5.97 -5.94 22.85
N SER A 526 -5.49 -4.80 22.33
CA SER A 526 -6.24 -3.96 21.38
C SER A 526 -6.55 -4.74 20.10
N ARG A 527 -5.58 -5.44 19.52
CA ARG A 527 -5.82 -6.28 18.33
C ARG A 527 -6.84 -7.39 18.59
N GLN A 528 -6.84 -7.97 19.80
CA GLN A 528 -7.84 -8.96 20.20
C GLN A 528 -9.23 -8.32 20.41
N ALA A 529 -9.30 -7.12 20.97
CA ALA A 529 -10.54 -6.37 21.13
C ALA A 529 -11.13 -6.00 19.76
N ASP A 530 -10.33 -5.45 18.85
CA ASP A 530 -10.73 -5.13 17.47
C ASP A 530 -11.19 -6.39 16.72
N ALA A 531 -10.53 -7.53 16.94
CA ALA A 531 -10.92 -8.80 16.35
C ALA A 531 -12.26 -9.30 16.90
N ARG A 532 -12.51 -9.12 18.21
CA ARG A 532 -13.79 -9.46 18.86
C ARG A 532 -14.92 -8.55 18.41
N GLU A 533 -14.69 -7.24 18.32
CA GLU A 533 -15.67 -6.28 17.83
C GLU A 533 -16.05 -6.58 16.36
N ARG A 534 -15.07 -6.95 15.53
CA ARG A 534 -15.35 -7.42 14.16
C ARG A 534 -16.16 -8.71 14.14
N LEU A 535 -15.89 -9.64 15.05
CA LEU A 535 -16.65 -10.88 15.21
C LEU A 535 -18.10 -10.62 15.62
N ASP A 536 -18.32 -9.72 16.58
CA ASP A 536 -19.65 -9.28 17.02
C ASP A 536 -20.40 -8.57 15.88
N SER A 537 -19.72 -7.72 15.11
CA SER A 537 -20.31 -7.04 13.93
C SER A 537 -20.75 -8.03 12.82
N LEU A 538 -20.10 -9.19 12.76
CA LEU A 538 -20.43 -10.28 11.84
C LEU A 538 -21.44 -11.28 12.45
N GLY A 539 -21.87 -11.08 13.70
CA GLY A 539 -22.84 -11.93 14.39
C GLY A 539 -22.33 -13.34 14.70
N LEU A 540 -21.01 -13.51 14.85
CA LEU A 540 -20.37 -14.80 15.10
C LEU A 540 -20.00 -14.94 16.58
N GLU A 541 -20.70 -15.82 17.31
CA GLU A 541 -20.32 -16.17 18.68
C GLU A 541 -19.31 -17.32 18.69
N LEU A 542 -18.04 -17.01 18.96
CA LEU A 542 -17.03 -18.02 19.21
C LEU A 542 -17.18 -18.55 20.64
N SER A 543 -18.03 -19.57 20.81
CA SER A 543 -18.01 -20.35 22.04
C SER A 543 -16.69 -21.12 22.13
N GLY A 544 -16.08 -21.16 23.31
CA GLY A 544 -14.78 -21.83 23.53
C GLY A 544 -14.78 -23.34 23.25
N GLU A 545 -15.93 -23.92 22.93
CA GLU A 545 -16.10 -25.34 22.62
C GLU A 545 -15.76 -25.70 21.17
N ARG A 546 -15.72 -24.73 20.24
CA ARG A 546 -15.35 -24.96 18.83
C ARG A 546 -14.08 -24.23 18.46
N ALA A 547 -13.24 -24.86 17.63
CA ALA A 547 -12.06 -24.19 17.11
C ALA A 547 -12.50 -22.99 16.26
N ALA A 548 -12.07 -21.78 16.62
CA ALA A 548 -12.51 -20.55 15.97
C ALA A 548 -12.33 -20.54 14.44
N ARG A 549 -11.36 -21.31 13.93
CA ARG A 549 -11.14 -21.49 12.50
C ARG A 549 -12.29 -22.20 11.79
N GLU A 550 -12.92 -23.19 12.42
CA GLU A 550 -13.99 -23.98 11.81
C GLU A 550 -15.28 -23.15 11.70
N ALA A 551 -15.66 -22.44 12.78
CA ALA A 551 -16.83 -21.56 12.78
C ALA A 551 -16.71 -20.41 11.76
N ILE A 552 -15.52 -19.83 11.61
CA ILE A 552 -15.27 -18.78 10.61
C ILE A 552 -15.33 -19.36 9.18
N ALA A 553 -14.78 -20.55 8.96
CA ALA A 553 -14.79 -21.18 7.63
C ALA A 553 -16.21 -21.54 7.18
N GLU A 554 -17.05 -22.09 8.06
CA GLU A 554 -18.45 -22.41 7.75
C GLU A 554 -19.27 -21.16 7.42
N HIS A 555 -19.06 -20.05 8.15
CA HIS A 555 -19.75 -18.80 7.87
C HIS A 555 -19.29 -18.16 6.55
N LEU A 556 -18.00 -18.26 6.23
CA LEU A 556 -17.47 -17.83 4.94
C LEU A 556 -18.10 -18.63 3.80
N GLU A 557 -18.16 -19.95 3.94
CA GLU A 557 -18.76 -20.82 2.92
C GLU A 557 -20.27 -20.54 2.74
N HIS A 558 -20.99 -20.26 3.83
CA HIS A 558 -22.40 -19.88 3.77
C HIS A 558 -22.60 -18.52 3.06
N THR A 559 -21.78 -17.53 3.37
CA THR A 559 -21.85 -16.20 2.73
C THR A 559 -21.46 -16.25 1.26
N GLU A 560 -20.46 -17.06 0.89
CA GLU A 560 -20.08 -17.31 -0.51
C GLU A 560 -21.22 -17.98 -1.30
N ARG A 561 -21.85 -19.03 -0.75
CA ARG A 561 -23.02 -19.66 -1.38
C ARG A 561 -24.19 -18.68 -1.56
N ARG A 562 -24.44 -17.82 -0.57
CA ARG A 562 -25.49 -16.80 -0.65
C ARG A 562 -25.18 -15.74 -1.71
N ARG A 563 -23.93 -15.30 -1.80
CA ARG A 563 -23.46 -14.39 -2.86
C ARG A 563 -23.66 -15.03 -4.24
N ASP A 564 -23.26 -16.27 -4.42
CA ASP A 564 -23.36 -16.96 -5.70
C ASP A 564 -24.83 -17.15 -6.12
N HIS A 565 -25.72 -17.42 -5.15
CA HIS A 565 -27.17 -17.45 -5.39
C HIS A 565 -27.72 -16.08 -5.85
N LEU A 566 -27.34 -14.99 -5.19
CA LEU A 566 -27.74 -13.63 -5.58
C LEU A 566 -27.21 -13.23 -6.96
N LEU A 567 -25.97 -13.60 -7.28
CA LEU A 567 -25.39 -13.37 -8.61
C LEU A 567 -26.15 -14.15 -9.69
N GLN A 568 -26.61 -15.36 -9.38
CA GLN A 568 -27.43 -16.13 -10.31
C GLN A 568 -28.80 -15.47 -10.51
N GLN A 569 -29.46 -14.99 -9.44
CA GLN A 569 -30.71 -14.24 -9.55
C GLN A 569 -30.55 -12.96 -10.39
N GLU A 570 -29.43 -12.24 -10.26
CA GLU A 570 -29.13 -11.05 -11.08
C GLU A 570 -29.01 -11.41 -12.57
N ARG A 571 -28.33 -12.52 -12.90
CA ARG A 571 -28.21 -13.02 -14.27
C ARG A 571 -29.58 -13.38 -14.86
N ASP A 572 -30.40 -14.08 -14.09
CA ASP A 572 -31.75 -14.48 -14.50
C ASP A 572 -32.63 -13.24 -14.74
N ALA A 573 -32.59 -12.25 -13.84
CA ALA A 573 -33.31 -10.98 -14.00
C ALA A 573 -32.85 -10.19 -15.23
N ARG A 574 -31.53 -10.12 -15.49
CA ARG A 574 -30.99 -9.50 -16.71
C ARG A 574 -31.46 -10.20 -17.98
N SER A 575 -31.52 -11.53 -17.96
CA SER A 575 -32.04 -12.31 -19.09
C SER A 575 -33.53 -12.03 -19.34
N GLY A 576 -34.32 -11.85 -18.28
CA GLY A 576 -35.72 -11.46 -18.33
C GLY A 576 -35.92 -10.06 -18.94
N VAL A 577 -35.11 -9.07 -18.52
CA VAL A 577 -35.15 -7.71 -19.09
C VAL A 577 -34.84 -7.72 -20.59
N ALA A 578 -33.83 -8.50 -21.01
CA ALA A 578 -33.48 -8.64 -22.43
C ALA A 578 -34.60 -9.34 -23.25
N ALA A 579 -35.32 -10.28 -22.66
CA ALA A 579 -36.49 -10.89 -23.30
C ALA A 579 -37.64 -9.89 -23.48
N CYS A 580 -37.96 -9.11 -22.43
CA CYS A 580 -38.97 -8.05 -22.51
C CYS A 580 -38.62 -6.97 -23.54
N GLN A 581 -37.34 -6.56 -23.63
CA GLN A 581 -36.88 -5.60 -24.63
C GLN A 581 -37.07 -6.12 -26.06
N ARG A 582 -36.72 -7.38 -26.33
CA ARG A 582 -36.98 -8.00 -27.64
C ARG A 582 -38.47 -8.02 -28.00
N SER A 583 -39.33 -8.31 -27.03
CA SER A 583 -40.79 -8.27 -27.25
C SER A 583 -41.31 -6.86 -27.53
N LEU A 584 -40.75 -5.85 -26.85
CA LEU A 584 -41.09 -4.45 -27.07
C LEU A 584 -40.68 -3.98 -28.48
N ASP A 585 -39.47 -4.34 -28.92
CA ASP A 585 -38.97 -3.98 -30.25
C ASP A 585 -39.78 -4.65 -31.36
N ALA A 586 -40.17 -5.93 -31.18
CA ALA A 586 -41.07 -6.62 -32.10
C ALA A 586 -42.45 -5.94 -32.19
N ALA A 587 -43.03 -5.53 -31.07
CA ALA A 587 -44.30 -4.83 -31.04
C ALA A 587 -44.21 -3.43 -31.69
N ARG A 588 -43.08 -2.72 -31.51
CA ARG A 588 -42.82 -1.44 -32.18
C ARG A 588 -42.70 -1.59 -33.68
N ALA A 589 -41.97 -2.60 -34.16
CA ALA A 589 -41.86 -2.89 -35.59
C ALA A 589 -43.23 -3.20 -36.22
N GLN A 590 -44.09 -3.97 -35.55
CA GLN A 590 -45.47 -4.19 -36.00
C GLN A 590 -46.29 -2.91 -36.01
N HIS A 591 -46.13 -2.04 -35.01
CA HIS A 591 -46.81 -0.75 -34.98
C HIS A 591 -46.38 0.14 -36.15
N GLU A 592 -45.08 0.22 -36.44
CA GLU A 592 -44.56 0.97 -37.59
C GLU A 592 -45.09 0.44 -38.93
N GLU A 593 -45.14 -0.89 -39.12
CA GLU A 593 -45.72 -1.50 -40.32
C GLU A 593 -47.21 -1.15 -40.47
N LEU A 594 -47.97 -1.18 -39.37
CA LEU A 594 -49.40 -0.82 -39.38
C LEU A 594 -49.62 0.68 -39.66
N VAL A 595 -48.78 1.55 -39.10
CA VAL A 595 -48.82 3.00 -39.34
C VAL A 595 -48.48 3.32 -40.79
N GLU A 596 -47.54 2.61 -41.41
CA GLU A 596 -47.21 2.78 -42.84
C GLU A 596 -48.38 2.37 -43.76
N ARG A 597 -49.14 1.34 -43.36
CA ARG A 597 -50.29 0.82 -44.13
C ARG A 597 -51.60 1.57 -43.87
N GLU A 598 -51.69 2.32 -42.78
CA GLU A 598 -52.89 3.08 -42.38
C GLU A 598 -53.38 4.07 -43.45
N PRO A 599 -52.54 4.91 -44.09
CA PRO A 599 -53.02 5.90 -45.07
C PRO A 599 -53.63 5.24 -46.30
N ALA A 600 -53.01 4.17 -46.79
CA ALA A 600 -53.51 3.40 -47.92
C ALA A 600 -54.84 2.70 -47.57
N TRP A 601 -54.96 2.15 -46.37
CA TRP A 601 -56.21 1.56 -45.88
C TRP A 601 -57.32 2.61 -45.73
N ARG A 602 -57.03 3.79 -45.16
CA ARG A 602 -57.99 4.90 -45.05
C ARG A 602 -58.48 5.38 -46.42
N ASP A 603 -57.59 5.53 -47.41
CA ASP A 603 -57.99 5.91 -48.78
C ASP A 603 -58.91 4.83 -49.41
N LEU A 604 -58.53 3.55 -49.29
CA LEU A 604 -59.36 2.44 -49.78
C LEU A 604 -60.71 2.35 -49.06
N SER A 605 -60.75 2.57 -47.75
CA SER A 605 -61.99 2.58 -46.96
C SER A 605 -62.89 3.76 -47.33
N ASN A 606 -62.32 4.95 -47.56
CA ASN A 606 -63.09 6.11 -48.03
C ASN A 606 -63.69 5.87 -49.42
N ARG A 607 -62.94 5.23 -50.32
CA ARG A 607 -63.45 4.85 -51.66
C ARG A 607 -64.54 3.78 -51.55
N ALA A 608 -64.39 2.79 -50.67
CA ALA A 608 -65.41 1.79 -50.40
C ALA A 608 -66.68 2.41 -49.82
N GLN A 609 -66.56 3.37 -48.89
CA GLN A 609 -67.69 4.10 -48.32
C GLN A 609 -68.44 4.92 -49.37
N ARG A 610 -67.72 5.65 -50.24
CA ARG A 610 -68.35 6.39 -51.36
C ARG A 610 -69.09 5.46 -52.34
N LEU A 611 -68.54 4.27 -52.60
CA LEU A 611 -69.21 3.26 -53.41
C LEU A 611 -70.44 2.70 -52.70
N ALA A 612 -70.36 2.52 -51.37
CA ALA A 612 -71.47 2.05 -50.57
C ALA A 612 -72.64 3.05 -50.52
N ASP A 613 -72.34 4.35 -50.36
CA ASP A 613 -73.33 5.43 -50.34
C ASP A 613 -74.01 5.58 -51.71
N ALA A 614 -73.27 5.49 -52.82
CA ALA A 614 -73.83 5.60 -54.17
C ALA A 614 -74.67 4.38 -54.61
N LEU A 615 -74.45 3.22 -54.00
CA LEU A 615 -75.14 1.97 -54.32
C LEU A 615 -76.13 1.52 -53.23
N GLU A 616 -76.26 2.29 -52.14
CA GLU A 616 -77.07 1.99 -50.95
C GLU A 616 -76.82 0.59 -50.36
N ARG A 617 -75.56 0.10 -50.46
CA ARG A 617 -75.17 -1.24 -49.99
C ARG A 617 -73.77 -1.23 -49.39
N SER A 618 -73.57 -1.94 -48.28
CA SER A 618 -72.25 -2.10 -47.66
C SER A 618 -71.25 -2.79 -48.59
N VAL A 619 -70.00 -2.30 -48.59
CA VAL A 619 -68.87 -2.88 -49.32
C VAL A 619 -67.70 -3.06 -48.35
N ALA A 620 -67.86 -4.00 -47.41
CA ALA A 620 -66.85 -4.31 -46.39
C ALA A 620 -66.05 -5.60 -46.70
N SER A 621 -66.54 -6.43 -47.62
CA SER A 621 -65.93 -7.71 -47.97
C SER A 621 -65.77 -7.93 -49.49
N LEU A 622 -64.84 -8.80 -49.90
CA LEU A 622 -64.61 -9.13 -51.32
C LEU A 622 -65.88 -9.66 -52.03
N PRO A 623 -66.72 -10.51 -51.41
CA PRO A 623 -68.01 -10.92 -51.99
C PRO A 623 -68.96 -9.74 -52.21
N GLU A 624 -69.04 -8.80 -51.27
CA GLU A 624 -69.89 -7.59 -51.37
C GLU A 624 -69.42 -6.67 -52.50
N LEU A 625 -68.11 -6.48 -52.67
CA LEU A 625 -67.55 -5.71 -53.78
C LEU A 625 -67.88 -6.34 -55.15
N LYS A 626 -67.83 -7.68 -55.25
CA LYS A 626 -68.21 -8.39 -56.47
C LYS A 626 -69.71 -8.24 -56.77
N ALA A 627 -70.55 -8.30 -55.75
CA ALA A 627 -72.00 -8.07 -55.88
C ALA A 627 -72.32 -6.62 -56.31
N ALA A 628 -71.65 -5.63 -55.72
CA ALA A 628 -71.77 -4.22 -56.10
C ALA A 628 -71.37 -3.99 -57.58
N ARG A 629 -70.28 -4.63 -58.04
CA ARG A 629 -69.86 -4.56 -59.45
C ARG A 629 -70.88 -5.17 -60.41
N GLN A 630 -71.50 -6.29 -60.04
CA GLN A 630 -72.58 -6.90 -60.83
C GLN A 630 -73.81 -5.98 -60.91
N LEU A 631 -74.21 -5.36 -59.80
CA LEU A 631 -75.33 -4.42 -59.76
C LEU A 631 -75.08 -3.18 -60.65
N VAL A 632 -73.88 -2.59 -60.60
CA VAL A 632 -73.50 -1.47 -61.48
C VAL A 632 -73.55 -1.90 -62.95
N SER A 633 -73.10 -3.12 -63.28
CA SER A 633 -73.18 -3.62 -64.65
C SER A 633 -74.62 -3.79 -65.13
N GLN A 634 -75.54 -4.22 -64.25
CA GLN A 634 -76.96 -4.36 -64.53
C GLN A 634 -77.64 -2.98 -64.74
N ARG A 635 -77.38 -2.02 -63.84
CA ARG A 635 -77.88 -0.64 -64.00
C ARG A 635 -77.36 0.04 -65.27
N LEU A 636 -76.11 -0.22 -65.65
CA LEU A 636 -75.52 0.29 -66.89
C LEU A 636 -76.23 -0.29 -68.13
N THR A 637 -76.56 -1.59 -68.12
CA THR A 637 -77.32 -2.21 -69.21
C THR A 637 -78.75 -1.67 -69.29
N GLU A 638 -79.41 -1.46 -68.17
CA GLU A 638 -80.75 -0.85 -68.11
C GLU A 638 -80.74 0.61 -68.59
N ALA A 639 -79.76 1.40 -68.16
CA ALA A 639 -79.60 2.79 -68.61
C ALA A 639 -79.34 2.88 -70.13
N LYS A 640 -78.50 1.99 -70.69
CA LYS A 640 -78.27 1.90 -72.14
C LYS A 640 -79.52 1.47 -72.90
N ALA A 641 -80.31 0.55 -72.35
CA ALA A 641 -81.59 0.16 -72.95
C ALA A 641 -82.61 1.31 -72.91
N HIS A 642 -82.63 2.10 -71.83
CA HIS A 642 -83.46 3.29 -71.73
C HIS A 642 -83.00 4.42 -72.67
N GLU A 643 -81.69 4.62 -72.82
CA GLU A 643 -81.13 5.55 -73.79
C GLU A 643 -81.49 5.14 -75.22
N ALA A 644 -81.37 3.86 -75.55
CA ALA A 644 -81.78 3.33 -76.86
C ALA A 644 -83.28 3.54 -77.12
N SER A 645 -84.15 3.32 -76.13
CA SER A 645 -85.59 3.57 -76.28
C SER A 645 -85.94 5.05 -76.40
N LEU A 646 -85.19 5.94 -75.74
CA LEU A 646 -85.34 7.39 -75.90
C LEU A 646 -84.86 7.86 -77.27
N VAL A 647 -83.77 7.30 -77.80
CA VAL A 647 -83.29 7.56 -79.16
C VAL A 647 -84.32 7.09 -80.18
N GLU A 648 -84.86 5.88 -80.02
CA GLU A 648 -85.91 5.35 -80.89
C GLU A 648 -87.19 6.21 -80.84
N ARG A 649 -87.59 6.67 -79.63
CA ARG A 649 -88.72 7.60 -79.47
C ARG A 649 -88.45 8.96 -80.11
N ARG A 650 -87.21 9.46 -80.03
CA ARG A 650 -86.80 10.70 -80.71
C ARG A 650 -86.86 10.53 -82.22
N GLU A 651 -86.41 9.40 -82.77
CA GLU A 651 -86.49 9.10 -84.20
C GLU A 651 -87.93 8.95 -84.68
N ARG A 652 -88.81 8.32 -83.90
CA ARG A 652 -90.26 8.27 -84.18
C ARG A 652 -90.90 9.66 -84.18
N LEU A 653 -90.63 10.49 -83.17
CA LEU A 653 -91.13 11.87 -83.12
C LEU A 653 -90.58 12.73 -84.28
N HIS A 654 -89.33 12.49 -84.72
CA HIS A 654 -88.79 13.13 -85.93
C HIS A 654 -89.42 12.61 -87.22
N ALA A 655 -89.83 11.34 -87.28
CA ALA A 655 -90.58 10.77 -88.39
C ALA A 655 -92.01 11.34 -88.44
N GLU A 656 -92.71 11.42 -87.30
CA GLU A 656 -94.02 12.07 -87.17
C GLU A 656 -93.97 13.56 -87.53
N ALA A 657 -92.93 14.28 -87.10
CA ALA A 657 -92.71 15.67 -87.52
C ALA A 657 -92.47 15.82 -89.03
N ARG A 658 -91.82 14.83 -89.67
CA ARG A 658 -91.63 14.79 -91.13
C ARG A 658 -92.93 14.44 -91.86
N GLU A 659 -93.77 13.57 -91.31
CA GLU A 659 -95.11 13.28 -91.86
C GLU A 659 -96.05 14.49 -91.73
N LEU A 660 -96.02 15.20 -90.60
CA LEU A 660 -96.76 16.46 -90.40
C LEU A 660 -96.28 17.60 -91.32
N LEU A 661 -95.00 17.60 -91.72
CA LEU A 661 -94.46 18.52 -92.73
C LEU A 661 -94.81 18.12 -94.17
N ALA A 662 -95.03 16.82 -94.44
CA ALA A 662 -95.41 16.31 -95.76
C ALA A 662 -96.93 16.35 -96.01
N ALA A 663 -97.75 16.24 -94.96
CA ALA A 663 -99.19 16.43 -94.99
C ALA A 663 -99.56 17.92 -94.85
N GLY A 664 -99.29 18.70 -95.89
CA GLY A 664 -99.71 20.09 -95.98
C GLY A 664 -101.23 20.26 -95.95
N GLY A 665 -101.72 21.03 -94.98
CA GLY A 665 -103.05 21.62 -94.88
C GLY A 665 -103.01 22.77 -93.86
N PRO A 666 -103.76 23.86 -94.06
CA PRO A 666 -103.38 25.20 -93.60
C PRO A 666 -103.33 25.28 -92.07
N PHE A 667 -102.28 25.90 -91.52
CA PHE A 667 -102.29 26.29 -90.12
C PHE A 667 -103.30 27.42 -89.93
N ASP A 668 -104.32 27.13 -89.13
CA ASP A 668 -105.32 28.09 -88.66
C ASP A 668 -104.63 29.16 -87.80
N ALA A 669 -104.96 30.43 -88.05
CA ALA A 669 -104.28 31.58 -87.43
C ALA A 669 -104.56 31.73 -85.91
N GLU A 670 -105.35 30.83 -85.33
CA GLU A 670 -105.67 30.81 -83.89
C GLU A 670 -104.73 29.93 -83.04
N LEU A 671 -103.88 29.08 -83.64
CA LEU A 671 -102.98 28.16 -82.89
C LEU A 671 -101.63 28.76 -82.46
N LEU A 672 -101.38 30.05 -82.71
CA LEU A 672 -100.19 30.79 -82.25
C LEU A 672 -100.43 31.60 -80.96
N ARG A 673 -101.52 31.33 -80.23
CA ARG A 673 -101.69 31.81 -78.85
C ARG A 673 -101.57 30.64 -77.88
N VAL A 674 -100.36 30.42 -77.39
CA VAL A 674 -99.93 30.37 -75.97
C VAL A 674 -98.41 30.20 -75.95
#